data_AF-A0A8H3A143-F1
#
_entry.id   AF-A0A8H3A143-F1
#
_cell.length_a   1.000
_cell.length_b   1.000
_cell.length_c   1.000
_cell.angle_alpha   90.00
_cell.angle_beta   90.00
_cell.angle_gamma   90.00
#
_symmetry.space_group_name_H-M   'P 1'
#
loop_
_entity.id
_entity.type
_entity.pdbx_description
1 polymer ?
#
loop_
_entity_poly.entity_id
_entity_poly.type
_entity_poly.pdbx_seq_one_letter_code
_entity_poly.pdbx_strand_id
1 'polypeptide(L)'
;MSATTRRLSTRTTVPIDSSPRIPTMTITSASSVISKSGSNIHTEDGTIHVQPYRQPNSKQLRAVITFTPRSSAFEASGSDPFRGFYSLFWISMVLLLLRTYVNNFFQNGYPLSMVFATLFTRDAKTLAISDAVLVCSTFICVPFVKAMQKGCIRYYYTGQTILHIYQVITLALAIQWTFNREWPWVQSGFFTLHTLVMLMKTYSYVATNGYLSDLARKRALTEDQLYKSVEFVGGYETALAEAKQATPQSPDTQSVTPIGTPLSDKEVALDQAKLRQRLNSTEPVKKEEIISRPQSSSYFPARDVPPLPPHPLVNHPSSNIAILAQNLTDMDLELTSTGKNRIRYPNNISYANFLDFQMLCYELEYPRTERIRPMYIFEKTVATFGTFTLLYTITEHYIIPLTPTSDQSFARSMLDLALPFMLSYLILFYIIFECICNGFAELSCFGDREFYQDWWNSTSFDEYARKWNKPVHAFLLRHVYQASLSSKRVSKFSATLLTFLLSAVVHELVMAVVTKKIRMYLFILQMSQVPLIFLGRLPIIKQNQVLVTELASRTGWPQIPTPPTPPTSKNKETAHENKPTVHENIYTIPNALTVSRIFACPVLGWAILEGRYGLATGLLFYAGITDWVDGYLARKWNMRTVLGTILDPAADKTLMTTLTITLAMKGLLPVPLAVIILGRDVLLSISAFYYRYISLPPPKSFERYWDFSIPSAEVRPTQISKYNTFLQLSLMGVTTMAPIIPFDLSMQLSALQLTVAATTIWSGLSYVFSKDAVKILSSSRPPKP
;
A
#
# COMPACT_ATOMS: atom_id res chain seq x y z
N MET A 1 81.12 4.98 -24.63
CA MET A 1 81.85 6.26 -24.77
C MET A 1 81.06 7.36 -24.05
N SER A 2 81.75 8.37 -23.51
CA SER A 2 81.30 9.70 -23.01
C SER A 2 79.89 9.86 -22.39
N ALA A 3 79.74 10.24 -21.12
CA ALA A 3 80.01 11.58 -20.51
C ALA A 3 78.92 12.63 -20.88
N THR A 4 78.29 13.41 -19.98
CA THR A 4 78.80 14.26 -18.86
C THR A 4 79.64 15.44 -19.40
N THR A 5 79.52 16.73 -19.03
CA THR A 5 78.69 17.50 -18.05
C THR A 5 77.99 18.68 -18.82
N ARG A 6 77.53 19.86 -18.35
CA ARG A 6 77.44 20.70 -17.10
C ARG A 6 76.17 21.58 -17.30
N ARG A 7 75.40 22.14 -16.34
CA ARG A 7 75.58 22.73 -14.99
C ARG A 7 76.29 24.11 -14.92
N LEU A 8 75.53 25.15 -14.61
CA LEU A 8 75.88 26.29 -13.73
C LEU A 8 74.63 26.62 -12.87
N SER A 9 74.63 26.96 -11.56
CA SER A 9 75.48 27.80 -10.67
C SER A 9 74.83 29.20 -10.48
N THR A 10 74.77 29.84 -9.29
CA THR A 10 75.49 29.68 -8.00
C THR A 10 74.68 30.24 -6.79
N ARG A 11 74.91 29.72 -5.56
CA ARG A 11 75.15 30.37 -4.22
C ARG A 11 74.63 31.81 -3.89
N THR A 12 74.26 32.23 -2.66
CA THR A 12 73.99 31.66 -1.29
C THR A 12 73.14 32.71 -0.49
N THR A 13 72.93 32.85 0.85
CA THR A 13 73.35 32.32 2.20
C THR A 13 72.16 32.66 3.18
N VAL A 14 71.83 32.05 4.34
CA VAL A 14 72.51 31.66 5.61
C VAL A 14 72.87 32.89 6.50
N PRO A 15 72.63 32.93 7.85
CA PRO A 15 72.47 31.81 8.82
C PRO A 15 71.32 31.87 9.88
N ILE A 16 71.18 30.75 10.64
CA ILE A 16 70.83 30.61 12.08
C ILE A 16 69.45 31.17 12.54
N ASP A 17 68.52 30.40 13.13
CA ASP A 17 68.57 29.06 13.77
C ASP A 17 67.18 28.33 13.65
N SER A 18 66.76 27.25 14.32
CA SER A 18 67.26 26.50 15.50
C SER A 18 66.94 24.99 15.50
N SER A 19 67.01 24.33 16.67
CA SER A 19 66.82 22.88 16.90
C SER A 19 66.40 22.59 18.36
N PRO A 20 65.93 21.37 18.73
CA PRO A 20 65.77 20.16 17.92
C PRO A 20 64.33 19.62 17.83
N ARG A 21 64.09 18.63 16.95
CA ARG A 21 62.88 17.79 16.97
C ARG A 21 63.13 16.53 17.79
N ILE A 22 62.23 16.24 18.73
CA ILE A 22 62.15 14.99 19.51
C ILE A 22 60.75 14.39 19.25
N PRO A 23 60.58 13.07 19.08
CA PRO A 23 59.39 12.51 18.45
C PRO A 23 58.15 12.61 19.34
N THR A 24 57.17 13.43 18.92
CA THR A 24 55.85 13.44 19.52
C THR A 24 55.14 12.13 19.21
N MET A 25 54.81 11.36 20.25
CA MET A 25 53.95 10.18 20.12
C MET A 25 52.60 10.61 19.51
N THR A 26 52.25 10.05 18.35
CA THR A 26 50.91 10.19 17.79
C THR A 26 49.94 9.48 18.74
N ILE A 27 49.20 10.23 19.56
CA ILE A 27 48.22 9.65 20.47
C ILE A 27 47.16 8.94 19.63
N THR A 28 47.06 7.62 19.80
CA THR A 28 46.08 6.78 19.12
C THR A 28 44.68 7.14 19.62
N SER A 29 44.05 8.14 19.00
CA SER A 29 42.64 8.46 19.21
C SER A 29 41.81 7.28 18.71
N ALA A 30 41.50 6.34 19.60
CA ALA A 30 40.74 5.15 19.30
C ALA A 30 39.34 5.55 18.82
N SER A 31 39.15 5.58 17.50
CA SER A 31 37.88 5.91 16.85
C SER A 31 36.86 4.81 17.16
N SER A 32 36.12 4.99 18.25
CA SER A 32 35.13 4.04 18.75
C SER A 32 34.12 3.69 17.66
N VAL A 33 33.87 2.39 17.48
CA VAL A 33 33.09 1.83 16.37
C VAL A 33 31.68 2.41 16.33
N ILE A 34 31.42 3.29 15.36
CA ILE A 34 30.09 3.87 15.13
C ILE A 34 29.20 2.80 14.47
N SER A 35 28.28 2.23 15.24
CA SER A 35 27.26 1.33 14.72
C SER A 35 26.24 2.12 13.89
N LYS A 36 26.26 1.92 12.56
CA LYS A 36 25.23 2.46 11.65
C LYS A 36 23.90 1.70 11.84
N SER A 37 23.16 2.05 12.90
CA SER A 37 21.83 1.51 13.19
C SER A 37 20.74 2.59 13.17
N GLY A 38 20.71 3.40 12.09
CA GLY A 38 19.49 4.07 11.66
C GLY A 38 18.76 3.10 10.73
N SER A 39 17.56 2.66 11.10
CA SER A 39 16.88 1.51 10.47
C SER A 39 16.20 1.79 9.12
N ASN A 40 16.91 2.46 8.21
CA ASN A 40 16.77 2.21 6.77
C ASN A 40 17.34 0.82 6.48
N ILE A 41 16.60 -0.23 6.82
CA ILE A 41 16.93 -1.59 6.37
C ILE A 41 16.65 -1.63 4.88
N HIS A 42 17.69 -1.44 4.08
CA HIS A 42 17.68 -1.82 2.68
C HIS A 42 17.67 -3.35 2.60
N THR A 43 16.47 -3.94 2.57
CA THR A 43 16.28 -5.24 1.93
C THR A 43 16.72 -5.12 0.48
N GLU A 44 17.28 -6.21 -0.08
CA GLU A 44 17.80 -6.27 -1.46
C GLU A 44 16.73 -5.90 -2.52
N ASP A 45 15.45 -5.96 -2.14
CA ASP A 45 14.27 -5.58 -2.92
C ASP A 45 13.94 -4.06 -2.94
N GLY A 46 14.83 -3.19 -2.45
CA GLY A 46 14.61 -1.72 -2.42
C GLY A 46 13.43 -1.25 -1.54
N THR A 47 12.92 -2.12 -0.66
CA THR A 47 11.68 -1.92 0.09
C THR A 47 11.90 -1.09 1.36
N ILE A 48 11.61 0.22 1.30
CA ILE A 48 11.56 1.08 2.50
C ILE A 48 10.37 0.67 3.40
N HIS A 49 10.58 -0.34 4.24
CA HIS A 49 9.70 -0.64 5.34
C HIS A 49 9.93 0.36 6.47
N VAL A 50 9.10 1.41 6.53
CA VAL A 50 8.92 2.18 7.77
C VAL A 50 8.38 1.21 8.82
N GLN A 51 9.26 0.73 9.71
CA GLN A 51 8.91 -0.28 10.68
C GLN A 51 7.80 0.26 11.61
N PRO A 52 6.65 -0.45 11.73
CA PRO A 52 5.60 0.00 12.61
C PRO A 52 6.03 -0.22 14.06
N TYR A 53 6.40 0.87 14.74
CA TYR A 53 6.80 0.88 16.14
C TYR A 53 5.61 0.50 17.03
N ARG A 54 5.93 -0.16 18.14
CA ARG A 54 4.98 -0.61 19.17
C ARG A 54 5.61 -0.33 20.53
N GLN A 55 5.04 0.61 21.28
CA GLN A 55 5.48 0.92 22.64
C GLN A 55 5.32 -0.32 23.54
N PRO A 56 6.19 -0.54 24.54
CA PRO A 56 6.10 -1.69 25.45
C PRO A 56 4.70 -1.85 26.08
N ASN A 57 4.08 -0.74 26.49
CA ASN A 57 2.78 -0.71 27.14
C ASN A 57 1.58 -0.42 26.20
N SER A 58 1.81 -0.25 24.88
CA SER A 58 0.72 -0.01 23.91
C SER A 58 0.45 -1.22 23.03
N LYS A 59 -0.85 -1.40 22.72
CA LYS A 59 -1.34 -2.45 21.82
C LYS A 59 -1.49 -1.95 20.38
N GLN A 60 -1.13 -0.70 20.09
CA GLN A 60 -1.18 -0.08 18.76
C GLN A 60 0.19 -0.12 18.06
N LEU A 61 0.14 -0.17 16.72
CA LEU A 61 1.28 -0.14 15.81
C LEU A 61 1.28 1.19 15.04
N ARG A 62 2.42 1.87 14.91
CA ARG A 62 2.54 3.22 14.31
C ARG A 62 3.74 3.36 13.38
N ALA A 63 3.55 3.94 12.19
CA ALA A 63 4.62 4.58 11.44
C ALA A 63 4.76 6.04 11.87
N VAL A 64 5.97 6.43 12.22
CA VAL A 64 6.38 7.83 12.27
C VAL A 64 6.80 8.22 10.85
N ILE A 65 6.18 9.27 10.29
CA ILE A 65 6.62 9.84 9.02
C ILE A 65 7.62 10.95 9.37
N THR A 66 8.91 10.63 9.35
CA THR A 66 9.96 11.61 9.64
C THR A 66 10.18 12.49 8.42
N PHE A 67 9.67 13.72 8.47
CA PHE A 67 9.98 14.75 7.47
C PHE A 67 11.43 15.23 7.63
N THR A 68 12.15 15.40 6.52
CA THR A 68 13.56 15.83 6.52
C THR A 68 13.85 16.72 5.31
N PRO A 69 14.80 17.67 5.39
CA PRO A 69 15.13 18.51 4.24
C PRO A 69 15.69 17.65 3.08
N ARG A 70 15.00 17.69 1.94
CA ARG A 70 15.29 16.90 0.72
C ARG A 70 14.90 17.73 -0.52
N SER A 71 15.72 17.67 -1.56
CA SER A 71 15.37 18.16 -2.90
C SER A 71 14.37 17.20 -3.57
N SER A 72 13.75 17.61 -4.69
CA SER A 72 12.98 16.67 -5.51
C SER A 72 13.90 15.63 -6.19
N ALA A 73 13.33 14.53 -6.68
CA ALA A 73 14.13 13.52 -7.39
C ALA A 73 14.73 14.07 -8.70
N PHE A 74 14.05 14.98 -9.40
CA PHE A 74 14.62 15.63 -10.60
C PHE A 74 15.68 16.69 -10.25
N GLU A 75 15.53 17.43 -9.14
CA GLU A 75 16.56 18.35 -8.64
C GLU A 75 17.81 17.58 -8.15
N ALA A 76 17.65 16.39 -7.54
CA ALA A 76 18.74 15.51 -7.14
C ALA A 76 19.46 14.84 -8.33
N SER A 77 18.74 14.52 -9.41
CA SER A 77 19.25 13.84 -10.62
C SER A 77 20.18 14.72 -11.49
N GLY A 78 20.59 15.90 -11.00
CA GLY A 78 21.46 16.84 -11.72
C GLY A 78 22.82 16.27 -12.18
N SER A 79 23.28 15.19 -11.56
CA SER A 79 24.51 14.44 -11.88
C SER A 79 24.31 13.13 -12.65
N ASP A 80 23.08 12.73 -12.99
CA ASP A 80 22.83 11.44 -13.65
C ASP A 80 23.15 11.44 -15.17
N PRO A 81 23.67 10.33 -15.72
CA PRO A 81 23.94 10.20 -17.16
C PRO A 81 22.66 10.30 -18.01
N PHE A 82 21.48 10.02 -17.44
CA PHE A 82 20.19 10.11 -18.13
C PHE A 82 19.69 11.54 -18.37
N ARG A 83 20.36 12.57 -17.82
CA ARG A 83 20.03 13.99 -18.04
C ARG A 83 20.05 14.39 -19.52
N GLY A 84 20.79 13.67 -20.37
CA GLY A 84 20.75 13.82 -21.82
C GLY A 84 19.36 13.51 -22.41
N PHE A 85 18.71 12.43 -21.97
CA PHE A 85 17.36 12.06 -22.43
C PHE A 85 16.28 13.04 -21.95
N TYR A 86 16.38 13.53 -20.71
CA TYR A 86 15.51 14.61 -20.20
C TYR A 86 15.63 15.89 -21.06
N SER A 87 16.86 16.26 -21.42
CA SER A 87 17.13 17.43 -22.26
C SER A 87 16.60 17.22 -23.70
N LEU A 88 16.82 16.04 -24.27
CA LEU A 88 16.31 15.66 -25.59
C LEU A 88 14.77 15.63 -25.65
N PHE A 89 14.11 15.17 -24.59
CA PHE A 89 12.65 15.20 -24.47
C PHE A 89 12.13 16.64 -24.57
N TRP A 90 12.70 17.58 -23.80
CA TRP A 90 12.26 18.98 -23.85
C TRP A 90 12.56 19.65 -25.20
N ILE A 91 13.69 19.36 -25.83
CA ILE A 91 14.00 19.84 -27.20
C ILE A 91 12.95 19.30 -28.18
N SER A 92 12.63 18.00 -28.15
CA SER A 92 11.59 17.39 -28.99
C SER A 92 10.21 17.99 -28.74
N MET A 93 9.85 18.30 -27.49
CA MET A 93 8.58 18.95 -27.15
C MET A 93 8.50 20.41 -27.63
N VAL A 94 9.61 21.17 -27.57
CA VAL A 94 9.68 22.53 -28.14
C VAL A 94 9.57 22.50 -29.67
N LEU A 95 10.21 21.54 -30.33
CA LEU A 95 10.08 21.35 -31.79
C LEU A 95 8.67 20.92 -32.19
N LEU A 96 8.02 20.05 -31.41
CA LEU A 96 6.63 19.65 -31.58
C LEU A 96 5.67 20.84 -31.45
N LEU A 97 5.87 21.67 -30.43
CA LEU A 97 5.10 22.89 -30.20
C LEU A 97 5.28 23.87 -31.37
N LEU A 98 6.53 24.19 -31.75
CA LEU A 98 6.82 25.10 -32.85
C LEU A 98 6.20 24.62 -34.18
N ARG A 99 6.37 23.34 -34.52
CA ARG A 99 5.74 22.73 -35.71
C ARG A 99 4.22 22.86 -35.68
N THR A 100 3.60 22.66 -34.53
CA THR A 100 2.14 22.71 -34.39
C THR A 100 1.62 24.15 -34.51
N TYR A 101 2.30 25.12 -33.87
CA TYR A 101 2.00 26.55 -33.98
C TYR A 101 2.08 27.05 -35.44
N VAL A 102 3.16 26.69 -36.15
CA VAL A 102 3.37 27.07 -37.55
C VAL A 102 2.29 26.47 -38.45
N ASN A 103 1.95 25.19 -38.26
CA ASN A 103 0.87 24.54 -39.02
C ASN A 103 -0.51 25.18 -38.75
N ASN A 104 -0.85 25.46 -37.49
CA ASN A 104 -2.12 26.08 -37.12
C ASN A 104 -2.23 27.50 -37.70
N PHE A 105 -1.14 28.29 -37.63
CA PHE A 105 -1.08 29.63 -38.22
C PHE A 105 -1.31 29.61 -39.75
N PHE A 106 -0.70 28.67 -40.48
CA PHE A 106 -0.94 28.53 -41.93
C PHE A 106 -2.33 27.99 -42.30
N GLN A 107 -3.00 27.26 -41.40
CA GLN A 107 -4.34 26.69 -41.67
C GLN A 107 -5.48 27.62 -41.25
N ASN A 108 -5.34 28.32 -40.12
CA ASN A 108 -6.43 29.06 -39.48
C ASN A 108 -6.15 30.58 -39.32
N GLY A 109 -4.94 31.04 -39.62
CA GLY A 109 -4.52 32.44 -39.42
C GLY A 109 -4.18 32.82 -37.97
N TYR A 110 -4.33 31.90 -37.02
CA TYR A 110 -3.95 32.07 -35.61
C TYR A 110 -3.07 30.90 -35.14
N PRO A 111 -2.15 31.09 -34.18
CA PRO A 111 -1.22 30.04 -33.75
C PRO A 111 -1.82 29.00 -32.80
N LEU A 112 -2.92 29.35 -32.11
CA LEU A 112 -3.63 28.52 -31.14
C LEU A 112 -5.13 28.86 -31.22
N SER A 113 -6.03 27.87 -31.11
CA SER A 113 -7.42 28.20 -30.78
C SER A 113 -7.52 28.65 -29.31
N MET A 114 -8.67 29.22 -28.94
CA MET A 114 -9.03 29.49 -27.53
C MET A 114 -10.04 28.48 -26.97
N VAL A 115 -10.44 27.45 -27.73
CA VAL A 115 -11.58 26.59 -27.39
C VAL A 115 -11.35 25.87 -26.05
N PHE A 116 -10.21 25.19 -25.89
CA PHE A 116 -9.90 24.52 -24.61
C PHE A 116 -9.67 25.53 -23.47
N ALA A 117 -9.17 26.75 -23.76
CA ALA A 117 -9.02 27.80 -22.75
C ALA A 117 -10.37 28.27 -22.18
N THR A 118 -11.45 28.32 -22.99
CA THR A 118 -12.80 28.66 -22.49
C THR A 118 -13.33 27.68 -21.45
N LEU A 119 -12.90 26.41 -21.48
CA LEU A 119 -13.30 25.39 -20.49
C LEU A 119 -12.76 25.70 -19.08
N PHE A 120 -11.67 26.45 -18.98
CA PHE A 120 -11.11 26.91 -17.70
C PHE A 120 -11.73 28.23 -17.26
N THR A 121 -11.97 29.17 -18.20
CA THR A 121 -12.33 30.56 -17.86
C THR A 121 -13.82 30.83 -17.69
N ARG A 122 -14.70 30.05 -18.36
CA ARG A 122 -16.18 30.28 -18.45
C ARG A 122 -16.86 30.68 -17.13
N ASP A 123 -16.43 30.07 -16.03
CA ASP A 123 -17.04 30.23 -14.70
C ASP A 123 -16.01 30.52 -13.58
N ALA A 124 -14.79 30.93 -13.95
CA ALA A 124 -13.62 30.96 -13.04
C ALA A 124 -13.82 31.82 -11.78
N LYS A 125 -14.60 32.92 -11.85
CA LYS A 125 -14.93 33.75 -10.68
C LYS A 125 -15.79 32.99 -9.66
N THR A 126 -16.81 32.28 -10.14
CA THR A 126 -17.68 31.44 -9.30
C THR A 126 -16.88 30.33 -8.64
N LEU A 127 -16.01 29.67 -9.42
CA LEU A 127 -15.13 28.61 -8.93
C LEU A 127 -14.21 29.11 -7.81
N ALA A 128 -13.53 30.24 -8.01
CA ALA A 128 -12.63 30.83 -7.00
C ALA A 128 -13.37 31.22 -5.70
N ILE A 129 -14.62 31.70 -5.78
CA ILE A 129 -15.44 32.00 -4.60
C ILE A 129 -15.86 30.71 -3.88
N SER A 130 -16.31 29.67 -4.61
CA SER A 130 -16.63 28.37 -4.02
C SER A 130 -15.41 27.73 -3.36
N ASP A 131 -14.23 27.86 -3.97
CA ASP A 131 -12.97 27.35 -3.45
C ASP A 131 -12.54 28.09 -2.18
N ALA A 132 -12.66 29.42 -2.16
CA ALA A 132 -12.43 30.22 -0.96
C ALA A 132 -13.39 29.85 0.18
N VAL A 133 -14.67 29.58 -0.10
CA VAL A 133 -15.64 29.10 0.91
C VAL A 133 -15.28 27.70 1.42
N LEU A 134 -14.88 26.79 0.53
CA LEU A 134 -14.39 25.45 0.89
C LEU A 134 -13.18 25.55 1.84
N VAL A 135 -12.15 26.32 1.47
CA VAL A 135 -10.95 26.54 2.29
C VAL A 135 -11.30 27.20 3.62
N CYS A 136 -12.10 28.27 3.62
CA CYS A 136 -12.60 28.93 4.84
C CYS A 136 -13.36 27.97 5.78
N SER A 137 -14.09 26.98 5.25
CA SER A 137 -14.78 25.99 6.09
C SER A 137 -13.83 25.12 6.91
N THR A 138 -12.62 24.82 6.39
CA THR A 138 -11.66 23.93 7.06
C THR A 138 -11.12 24.49 8.38
N PHE A 139 -11.09 25.82 8.54
CA PHE A 139 -10.60 26.47 9.76
C PHE A 139 -11.42 26.12 11.01
N ILE A 140 -12.64 25.58 10.86
CA ILE A 140 -13.46 25.06 11.96
C ILE A 140 -12.76 23.93 12.74
N CYS A 141 -11.75 23.28 12.15
CA CYS A 141 -10.90 22.29 12.81
C CYS A 141 -10.14 22.85 14.02
N VAL A 142 -9.75 24.13 14.00
CA VAL A 142 -8.98 24.76 15.08
C VAL A 142 -9.81 24.96 16.35
N PRO A 143 -11.01 25.60 16.33
CA PRO A 143 -11.87 25.66 17.52
C PRO A 143 -12.37 24.27 17.95
N PHE A 144 -12.59 23.33 17.01
CA PHE A 144 -12.93 21.93 17.35
C PHE A 144 -11.82 21.26 18.18
N VAL A 145 -10.56 21.35 17.74
CA VAL A 145 -9.41 20.82 18.49
C VAL A 145 -9.21 21.57 19.82
N LYS A 146 -9.50 22.87 19.90
CA LYS A 146 -9.50 23.61 21.20
C LYS A 146 -10.60 23.14 22.16
N ALA A 147 -11.77 22.73 21.66
CA ALA A 147 -12.81 22.12 22.50
C ALA A 147 -12.38 20.75 23.04
N MET A 148 -11.60 19.98 22.27
CA MET A 148 -11.00 18.72 22.72
C MET A 148 -9.90 18.95 23.76
N GLN A 149 -9.01 19.93 23.53
CA GLN A 149 -7.98 20.37 24.49
C GLN A 149 -8.58 20.76 25.86
N LYS A 150 -9.72 21.46 25.86
CA LYS A 150 -10.46 21.85 27.07
C LYS A 150 -11.20 20.68 27.76
N GLY A 151 -11.12 19.46 27.21
CA GLY A 151 -11.81 18.29 27.74
C GLY A 151 -13.32 18.21 27.42
N CYS A 152 -13.88 19.19 26.70
CA CYS A 152 -15.30 19.23 26.36
C CYS A 152 -15.72 18.11 25.39
N ILE A 153 -14.79 17.67 24.53
CA ILE A 153 -15.02 16.60 23.54
C ILE A 153 -13.91 15.55 23.65
N ARG A 154 -14.30 14.28 23.83
CA ARG A 154 -13.38 13.13 23.87
C ARG A 154 -13.13 12.64 22.45
N TYR A 155 -11.86 12.51 22.05
CA TYR A 155 -11.50 12.19 20.66
C TYR A 155 -12.10 10.86 20.19
N TYR A 156 -11.81 9.78 20.91
CA TYR A 156 -12.36 8.46 20.61
C TYR A 156 -13.87 8.42 20.83
N TYR A 157 -14.58 7.84 19.86
CA TYR A 157 -16.04 7.88 19.70
C TYR A 157 -16.58 9.26 19.33
N THR A 158 -16.82 10.18 20.27
CA THR A 158 -17.62 11.39 19.97
C THR A 158 -16.92 12.35 19.02
N GLY A 159 -15.64 12.66 19.23
CA GLY A 159 -14.87 13.52 18.33
C GLY A 159 -14.74 12.95 16.90
N GLN A 160 -14.50 11.65 16.78
CA GLN A 160 -14.42 10.95 15.49
C GLN A 160 -15.77 10.92 14.74
N THR A 161 -16.88 10.68 15.44
CA THR A 161 -18.22 10.70 14.82
C THR A 161 -18.57 12.09 14.29
N ILE A 162 -18.31 13.16 15.07
CA ILE A 162 -18.57 14.54 14.62
C ILE A 162 -17.70 14.89 13.40
N LEU A 163 -16.42 14.52 13.41
CA LEU A 163 -15.51 14.72 12.28
C LEU A 163 -16.02 14.03 11.01
N HIS A 164 -16.41 12.75 11.09
CA HIS A 164 -16.91 12.01 9.94
C HIS A 164 -18.25 12.54 9.41
N ILE A 165 -19.16 12.99 10.29
CA ILE A 165 -20.41 13.65 9.88
C ILE A 165 -20.08 14.95 9.11
N TYR A 166 -19.20 15.79 9.64
CA TYR A 166 -18.75 17.01 8.95
C TYR A 166 -18.11 16.70 7.58
N GLN A 167 -17.26 15.66 7.49
CA GLN A 167 -16.64 15.26 6.23
C GLN A 167 -17.67 14.80 5.20
N VAL A 168 -18.65 13.96 5.59
CA VAL A 168 -19.70 13.46 4.70
C VAL A 168 -20.61 14.59 4.22
N ILE A 169 -21.02 15.49 5.11
CA ILE A 169 -21.82 16.68 4.75
C ILE A 169 -21.06 17.57 3.77
N THR A 170 -19.80 17.90 4.07
CA THR A 170 -18.97 18.78 3.22
C THR A 170 -18.74 18.17 1.84
N LEU A 171 -18.47 16.86 1.76
CA LEU A 171 -18.31 16.16 0.49
C LEU A 171 -19.62 16.11 -0.31
N ALA A 172 -20.75 15.80 0.35
CA ALA A 172 -22.06 15.75 -0.30
C ALA A 172 -22.49 17.12 -0.84
N LEU A 173 -22.29 18.19 -0.06
CA LEU A 173 -22.56 19.58 -0.50
C LEU A 173 -21.67 19.99 -1.67
N ALA A 174 -20.38 19.65 -1.64
CA ALA A 174 -19.46 19.95 -2.74
C ALA A 174 -19.85 19.21 -4.05
N ILE A 175 -20.20 17.92 -3.95
CA ILE A 175 -20.70 17.13 -5.08
C ILE A 175 -22.00 17.73 -5.63
N GLN A 176 -22.99 17.97 -4.76
CA GLN A 176 -24.27 18.56 -5.14
C GLN A 176 -24.09 19.95 -5.80
N TRP A 177 -23.14 20.75 -5.32
CA TRP A 177 -22.80 22.03 -5.93
C TRP A 177 -22.24 21.88 -7.35
N THR A 178 -21.32 20.94 -7.60
CA THR A 178 -20.78 20.69 -8.96
C THR A 178 -21.86 20.22 -9.94
N PHE A 179 -22.81 19.39 -9.50
CA PHE A 179 -23.94 18.97 -10.32
C PHE A 179 -24.91 20.13 -10.57
N ASN A 180 -25.34 20.85 -9.52
CA ASN A 180 -26.29 21.97 -9.62
C ASN A 180 -25.75 23.15 -10.46
N ARG A 181 -24.44 23.40 -10.47
CA ARG A 181 -23.82 24.47 -11.28
C ARG A 181 -23.46 24.03 -12.70
N GLU A 182 -23.61 22.74 -13.01
CA GLU A 182 -23.35 22.12 -14.30
C GLU A 182 -21.91 22.27 -14.87
N TRP A 183 -20.95 22.71 -14.07
CA TRP A 183 -19.60 23.13 -14.50
C TRP A 183 -18.89 22.19 -15.51
N PRO A 184 -18.06 22.74 -16.43
CA PRO A 184 -17.15 21.97 -17.27
C PRO A 184 -16.36 20.92 -16.49
N TRP A 185 -16.06 19.79 -17.14
CA TRP A 185 -15.41 18.63 -16.53
C TRP A 185 -14.09 18.98 -15.81
N VAL A 186 -13.34 19.97 -16.34
CA VAL A 186 -12.11 20.51 -15.74
C VAL A 186 -12.38 21.16 -14.38
N GLN A 187 -13.35 22.08 -14.32
CA GLN A 187 -13.67 22.85 -13.12
C GLN A 187 -14.32 21.97 -12.04
N SER A 188 -15.23 21.08 -12.46
CA SER A 188 -15.84 20.06 -11.60
C SER A 188 -14.77 19.12 -11.02
N GLY A 189 -13.84 18.63 -11.84
CA GLY A 189 -12.73 17.79 -11.41
C GLY A 189 -11.78 18.50 -10.43
N PHE A 190 -11.40 19.75 -10.71
CA PHE A 190 -10.59 20.58 -9.81
C PHE A 190 -11.25 20.72 -8.43
N PHE A 191 -12.51 21.17 -8.39
CA PHE A 191 -13.22 21.43 -7.13
C PHE A 191 -13.44 20.14 -6.31
N THR A 192 -13.77 19.02 -6.96
CA THR A 192 -13.89 17.72 -6.28
C THR A 192 -12.54 17.25 -5.74
N LEU A 193 -11.46 17.35 -6.51
CA LEU A 193 -10.12 16.95 -6.07
C LEU A 193 -9.62 17.83 -4.91
N HIS A 194 -9.84 19.15 -4.98
CA HIS A 194 -9.45 20.07 -3.91
C HIS A 194 -10.28 19.86 -2.64
N THR A 195 -11.57 19.55 -2.78
CA THR A 195 -12.43 19.11 -1.67
C THR A 195 -11.85 17.86 -0.99
N LEU A 196 -11.46 16.83 -1.74
CA LEU A 196 -10.84 15.62 -1.19
C LEU A 196 -9.54 15.93 -0.45
N VAL A 197 -8.66 16.76 -1.02
CA VAL A 197 -7.43 17.23 -0.36
C VAL A 197 -7.74 17.95 0.96
N MET A 198 -8.70 18.88 0.97
CA MET A 198 -9.08 19.63 2.17
C MET A 198 -9.71 18.75 3.26
N LEU A 199 -10.48 17.71 2.88
CA LEU A 199 -11.03 16.71 3.80
C LEU A 199 -9.95 15.78 4.37
N MET A 200 -8.91 15.44 3.59
CA MET A 200 -7.74 14.68 4.06
C MET A 200 -6.89 15.51 5.04
N LYS A 201 -6.62 16.78 4.71
CA LYS A 201 -5.91 17.71 5.62
C LYS A 201 -6.67 17.88 6.94
N THR A 202 -7.96 18.20 6.86
CA THR A 202 -8.90 18.24 8.00
C THR A 202 -8.78 16.99 8.87
N TYR A 203 -8.86 15.80 8.26
CA TYR A 203 -8.72 14.54 8.98
C TYR A 203 -7.38 14.42 9.70
N SER A 204 -6.26 14.62 8.99
CA SER A 204 -4.94 14.41 9.59
C SER A 204 -4.63 15.38 10.73
N TYR A 205 -5.08 16.63 10.64
CA TYR A 205 -4.93 17.62 11.70
C TYR A 205 -5.73 17.23 12.95
N VAL A 206 -7.02 16.91 12.79
CA VAL A 206 -7.90 16.55 13.91
C VAL A 206 -7.51 15.20 14.52
N ALA A 207 -7.16 14.20 13.70
CA ALA A 207 -6.79 12.87 14.19
C ALA A 207 -5.48 12.88 15.00
N THR A 208 -4.49 13.67 14.58
CA THR A 208 -3.19 13.78 15.28
C THR A 208 -3.33 14.60 16.57
N ASN A 209 -3.95 15.78 16.52
CA ASN A 209 -4.16 16.60 17.73
C ASN A 209 -5.15 15.94 18.71
N GLY A 210 -6.14 15.21 18.22
CA GLY A 210 -7.07 14.43 19.05
C GLY A 210 -6.40 13.26 19.76
N TYR A 211 -5.42 12.63 19.13
CA TYR A 211 -4.56 11.67 19.80
C TYR A 211 -3.68 12.34 20.87
N LEU A 212 -3.01 13.46 20.55
CA LEU A 212 -2.16 14.19 21.51
C LEU A 212 -2.97 14.68 22.72
N SER A 213 -4.23 15.08 22.53
CA SER A 213 -5.16 15.44 23.60
C SER A 213 -5.46 14.26 24.53
N ASP A 214 -5.66 13.04 24.00
CA ASP A 214 -5.87 11.84 24.80
C ASP A 214 -4.58 11.34 25.47
N LEU A 215 -3.41 11.58 24.86
CA LEU A 215 -2.09 11.30 25.42
C LEU A 215 -1.77 12.24 26.60
N ALA A 216 -1.94 13.55 26.43
CA ALA A 216 -1.76 14.55 27.49
C ALA A 216 -2.66 14.26 28.70
N ARG A 217 -3.90 13.82 28.46
CA ARG A 217 -4.84 13.39 29.49
C ARG A 217 -4.39 12.12 30.23
N LYS A 218 -3.74 11.18 29.55
CA LYS A 218 -3.12 10.00 30.21
C LYS A 218 -1.88 10.40 31.01
N ARG A 219 -1.03 11.26 30.46
CA ARG A 219 0.17 11.81 31.12
C ARG A 219 -0.20 12.43 32.46
N ALA A 220 -1.22 13.29 32.51
CA ALA A 220 -1.74 13.86 33.76
C ALA A 220 -2.30 12.82 34.76
N LEU A 221 -2.94 11.75 34.29
CA LEU A 221 -3.44 10.68 35.16
C LEU A 221 -2.31 9.78 35.71
N THR A 222 -1.28 9.50 34.91
CA THR A 222 -0.09 8.75 35.34
C THR A 222 0.79 9.59 36.28
N GLU A 223 0.77 10.91 36.13
CA GLU A 223 1.42 11.88 37.01
C GLU A 223 0.74 11.94 38.39
N ASP A 224 -0.60 12.00 38.44
CA ASP A 224 -1.38 11.82 39.67
C ASP A 224 -1.11 10.46 40.37
N GLN A 225 -1.03 9.38 39.59
CA GLN A 225 -0.67 8.05 40.09
C GLN A 225 0.78 8.01 40.64
N LEU A 226 1.71 8.71 39.99
CA LEU A 226 3.09 8.83 40.47
C LEU A 226 3.16 9.60 41.79
N TYR A 227 2.50 10.77 41.89
CA TYR A 227 2.47 11.55 43.12
C TYR A 227 1.95 10.73 44.31
N LYS A 228 0.83 10.01 44.15
CA LYS A 228 0.28 9.12 45.18
C LYS A 228 1.20 7.94 45.53
N SER A 229 1.93 7.41 44.54
CA SER A 229 2.92 6.35 44.77
C SER A 229 4.15 6.85 45.52
N VAL A 230 4.52 8.12 45.33
CA VAL A 230 5.67 8.80 45.93
C VAL A 230 5.34 9.31 47.35
N GLU A 231 4.13 9.78 47.58
CA GLU A 231 3.60 10.16 48.91
C GLU A 231 3.67 8.98 49.89
N PHE A 232 3.35 7.76 49.43
CA PHE A 232 3.50 6.53 50.20
C PHE A 232 4.95 6.18 50.60
N VAL A 233 5.95 6.77 49.93
CA VAL A 233 7.40 6.58 50.20
C VAL A 233 7.98 7.81 50.96
N GLY A 234 7.13 8.57 51.64
CA GLY A 234 7.55 9.71 52.47
C GLY A 234 7.70 11.03 51.71
N GLY A 235 7.31 11.09 50.43
CA GLY A 235 7.22 12.33 49.65
C GLY A 235 8.20 12.44 48.48
N TYR A 236 8.11 13.56 47.76
CA TYR A 236 8.87 13.74 46.51
C TYR A 236 10.37 13.93 46.73
N GLU A 237 10.77 14.53 47.85
CA GLU A 237 12.18 14.80 48.16
C GLU A 237 12.93 13.54 48.61
N THR A 238 12.29 12.64 49.36
CA THR A 238 12.86 11.33 49.73
C THR A 238 13.04 10.45 48.50
N ALA A 239 11.99 10.29 47.68
CA ALA A 239 12.06 9.55 46.42
C ALA A 239 13.11 10.13 45.45
N LEU A 240 13.28 11.45 45.40
CA LEU A 240 14.32 12.09 44.59
C LEU A 240 15.73 11.85 45.15
N ALA A 241 15.90 11.76 46.47
CA ALA A 241 17.17 11.38 47.09
C ALA A 241 17.51 9.91 46.82
N GLU A 242 16.55 8.99 46.98
CA GLU A 242 16.69 7.57 46.64
C GLU A 242 17.06 7.35 45.17
N ALA A 243 16.36 8.00 44.23
CA ALA A 243 16.66 7.90 42.80
C ALA A 243 18.05 8.47 42.43
N LYS A 244 18.54 9.49 43.15
CA LYS A 244 19.90 10.02 43.00
C LYS A 244 20.95 9.06 43.54
N GLN A 245 20.72 8.45 44.71
CA GLN A 245 21.62 7.45 45.30
C GLN A 245 21.68 6.15 44.46
N ALA A 246 20.56 5.75 43.85
CA ALA A 246 20.47 4.60 42.96
C ALA A 246 20.98 4.87 41.53
N THR A 247 21.36 6.11 41.19
CA THR A 247 22.00 6.42 39.91
C THR A 247 23.49 6.06 40.00
N PRO A 248 24.01 5.16 39.14
CA PRO A 248 25.40 4.71 39.24
C PRO A 248 26.37 5.88 39.01
N GLN A 249 27.34 6.01 39.90
CA GLN A 249 28.39 7.03 39.82
C GLN A 249 29.28 6.80 38.59
N SER A 250 29.91 7.87 38.11
CA SER A 250 30.95 7.81 37.08
C SER A 250 32.14 6.96 37.55
N PRO A 251 32.83 6.25 36.64
CA PRO A 251 33.71 5.14 37.02
C PRO A 251 35.10 5.58 37.49
N ASP A 252 35.21 6.01 38.75
CA ASP A 252 36.50 6.35 39.38
C ASP A 252 36.79 5.56 40.67
N THR A 253 37.66 4.56 40.51
CA THR A 253 38.58 3.99 41.53
C THR A 253 38.00 3.09 42.65
N GLN A 254 38.84 2.11 43.05
CA GLN A 254 38.77 1.24 44.25
C GLN A 254 37.69 0.12 44.27
N SER A 255 37.94 -1.08 44.83
CA SER A 255 39.19 -1.86 44.97
C SER A 255 38.84 -3.32 45.31
N VAL A 256 39.68 -4.29 44.94
CA VAL A 256 39.42 -5.74 45.15
C VAL A 256 39.80 -6.19 46.57
N THR A 257 38.95 -6.98 47.25
CA THR A 257 39.31 -8.24 47.98
C THR A 257 38.08 -8.93 48.63
N PRO A 258 38.14 -10.24 49.01
CA PRO A 258 36.98 -11.04 49.42
C PRO A 258 37.08 -11.74 50.81
N ILE A 259 36.11 -12.64 51.10
CA ILE A 259 36.03 -13.67 52.18
C ILE A 259 35.25 -13.26 53.47
N GLY A 260 34.36 -14.15 53.96
CA GLY A 260 33.64 -13.95 55.24
C GLY A 260 32.39 -14.80 55.56
N THR A 261 32.40 -16.13 55.36
CA THR A 261 31.42 -17.08 55.98
C THR A 261 31.92 -17.54 57.37
N PRO A 262 31.10 -18.12 58.32
CA PRO A 262 29.95 -19.03 58.09
C PRO A 262 28.72 -18.88 59.04
N LEU A 263 27.62 -19.63 58.75
CA LEU A 263 26.54 -19.97 59.70
C LEU A 263 25.96 -21.39 59.45
N SER A 264 25.31 -21.98 60.47
CA SER A 264 25.27 -23.43 60.75
C SER A 264 24.00 -24.22 60.35
N ASP A 265 24.16 -25.20 59.45
CA ASP A 265 24.00 -26.65 59.72
C ASP A 265 22.74 -27.26 60.38
N LYS A 266 21.53 -26.67 60.33
CA LYS A 266 20.30 -27.40 60.79
C LYS A 266 19.08 -27.55 59.86
N GLU A 267 19.06 -26.95 58.67
CA GLU A 267 17.92 -27.10 57.74
C GLU A 267 18.23 -27.93 56.46
N VAL A 268 19.50 -28.27 56.24
CA VAL A 268 20.00 -28.87 54.98
C VAL A 268 19.50 -30.31 54.73
N ALA A 269 19.17 -31.06 55.79
CA ALA A 269 18.95 -32.51 55.70
C ALA A 269 17.69 -32.93 54.91
N LEU A 270 16.62 -32.12 54.93
CA LEU A 270 15.32 -32.53 54.34
C LEU A 270 15.23 -32.25 52.83
N ASP A 271 15.93 -31.24 52.32
CA ASP A 271 15.86 -30.85 50.91
C ASP A 271 16.94 -31.50 50.02
N GLN A 272 18.04 -32.02 50.57
CA GLN A 272 19.02 -32.80 49.77
C GLN A 272 18.39 -34.04 49.09
N ALA A 273 17.38 -34.66 49.71
CA ALA A 273 16.63 -35.76 49.10
C ALA A 273 15.85 -35.31 47.85
N LYS A 274 15.16 -34.15 47.92
CA LYS A 274 14.42 -33.58 46.78
C LYS A 274 15.36 -33.05 45.69
N LEU A 275 16.50 -32.46 46.05
CA LEU A 275 17.52 -32.04 45.08
C LEU A 275 18.04 -33.22 44.26
N ARG A 276 18.40 -34.34 44.92
CA ARG A 276 18.86 -35.55 44.22
C ARG A 276 17.81 -36.10 43.24
N GLN A 277 16.52 -36.02 43.59
CA GLN A 277 15.44 -36.46 42.71
C GLN A 277 15.23 -35.53 41.49
N ARG A 278 15.59 -34.24 41.58
CA ARG A 278 15.60 -33.31 40.43
C ARG A 278 16.89 -33.36 39.60
N LEU A 279 18.01 -33.78 40.18
CA LEU A 279 19.31 -33.83 39.50
C LEU A 279 19.42 -34.93 38.42
N ASN A 280 18.54 -35.95 38.44
CA ASN A 280 18.56 -37.03 37.44
C ASN A 280 17.66 -36.75 36.21
N SER A 281 16.79 -35.74 36.23
CA SER A 281 15.98 -35.35 35.07
C SER A 281 16.73 -34.32 34.20
N THR A 282 17.59 -34.80 33.32
CA THR A 282 18.53 -33.97 32.55
C THR A 282 17.95 -33.52 31.20
N GLU A 283 17.49 -32.27 31.12
CA GLU A 283 17.48 -31.50 29.86
C GLU A 283 18.25 -30.19 30.05
N PRO A 284 19.07 -29.75 29.08
CA PRO A 284 19.99 -28.62 29.27
C PRO A 284 19.29 -27.27 29.14
N VAL A 285 18.83 -26.72 30.27
CA VAL A 285 18.42 -25.31 30.38
C VAL A 285 19.60 -24.42 30.01
N LYS A 286 19.42 -23.54 29.01
CA LYS A 286 20.42 -22.55 28.63
C LYS A 286 20.64 -21.56 29.76
N LYS A 287 21.90 -21.16 29.97
CA LYS A 287 22.27 -20.07 30.88
C LYS A 287 21.45 -18.82 30.57
N GLU A 288 20.86 -18.23 31.59
CA GLU A 288 20.28 -16.89 31.50
C GLU A 288 21.43 -15.89 31.34
N GLU A 289 21.49 -15.21 30.19
CA GLU A 289 22.34 -14.04 30.04
C GLU A 289 21.74 -12.88 30.84
N ILE A 290 22.60 -12.13 31.55
CA ILE A 290 22.19 -10.97 32.34
C ILE A 290 21.45 -9.99 31.43
N ILE A 291 20.18 -9.73 31.73
CA ILE A 291 19.29 -8.95 30.85
C ILE A 291 19.73 -7.48 30.85
N SER A 292 20.61 -7.13 29.91
CA SER A 292 20.85 -5.75 29.51
C SER A 292 19.54 -5.16 29.00
N ARG A 293 18.98 -4.17 29.72
CA ARG A 293 17.72 -3.49 29.34
C ARG A 293 17.78 -3.07 27.86
N PRO A 294 16.86 -3.54 26.99
CA PRO A 294 16.85 -3.12 25.60
C PRO A 294 16.51 -1.63 25.52
N GLN A 295 17.42 -0.83 24.94
CA GLN A 295 17.16 0.58 24.64
C GLN A 295 15.96 0.67 23.70
N SER A 296 14.87 1.25 24.20
CA SER A 296 13.51 1.03 23.66
C SER A 296 12.75 2.33 23.37
N SER A 297 13.47 3.37 22.92
CA SER A 297 12.86 4.52 22.24
C SER A 297 13.48 4.70 20.85
N SER A 298 12.64 4.93 19.84
CA SER A 298 13.07 5.37 18.50
C SER A 298 13.33 6.88 18.46
N TYR A 299 14.01 7.39 19.49
CA TYR A 299 14.35 8.81 19.61
C TYR A 299 15.52 9.16 18.70
N PHE A 300 15.20 9.42 17.43
CA PHE A 300 16.10 10.06 16.49
C PHE A 300 15.79 11.56 16.45
N PRO A 301 16.52 12.41 17.22
CA PRO A 301 16.44 13.85 17.03
C PRO A 301 17.02 14.22 15.66
N ALA A 302 16.78 15.45 15.19
CA ALA A 302 17.70 16.06 14.25
C ALA A 302 19.13 15.99 14.84
N ARG A 303 20.15 15.74 14.00
CA ARG A 303 21.52 15.35 14.42
C ARG A 303 22.15 16.28 15.47
N ASP A 304 21.69 17.52 15.52
CA ASP A 304 22.28 18.63 16.28
C ASP A 304 21.49 18.98 17.57
N VAL A 305 20.47 18.19 17.94
CA VAL A 305 19.59 18.47 19.09
C VAL A 305 19.81 17.45 20.23
N PRO A 306 20.36 17.87 21.39
CA PRO A 306 20.67 16.96 22.51
C PRO A 306 19.38 16.43 23.16
N PRO A 307 19.29 15.13 23.53
CA PRO A 307 18.05 14.48 23.92
C PRO A 307 17.35 15.14 25.12
N LEU A 308 16.02 14.99 25.18
CA LEU A 308 15.23 15.41 26.33
C LEU A 308 15.67 14.61 27.58
N PRO A 309 15.90 15.26 28.73
CA PRO A 309 16.32 14.55 29.93
C PRO A 309 15.20 13.63 30.43
N PRO A 310 15.52 12.41 30.91
CA PRO A 310 14.53 11.51 31.49
C PRO A 310 13.95 12.07 32.79
N HIS A 311 12.75 11.62 33.16
CA HIS A 311 12.13 12.02 34.43
C HIS A 311 13.04 11.65 35.63
N PRO A 312 13.26 12.53 36.63
CA PRO A 312 14.27 12.30 37.68
C PRO A 312 14.11 10.99 38.48
N LEU A 313 12.89 10.46 38.56
CA LEU A 313 12.57 9.21 39.28
C LEU A 313 12.68 7.93 38.42
N VAL A 314 13.23 7.98 37.19
CA VAL A 314 13.42 6.77 36.34
C VAL A 314 14.37 5.74 36.97
N ASN A 315 15.33 6.20 37.78
CA ASN A 315 16.28 5.33 38.49
C ASN A 315 15.82 4.97 39.92
N HIS A 316 14.55 5.18 40.27
CA HIS A 316 14.05 4.89 41.62
C HIS A 316 14.19 3.39 41.97
N PRO A 317 14.61 3.01 43.19
CA PRO A 317 14.78 1.61 43.58
C PRO A 317 13.46 0.81 43.57
N SER A 318 12.32 1.46 43.85
CA SER A 318 11.01 0.81 43.76
C SER A 318 10.50 0.74 42.31
N SER A 319 10.27 -0.49 41.83
CA SER A 319 9.90 -0.79 40.44
C SER A 319 8.68 -0.02 39.93
N ASN A 320 7.65 0.16 40.77
CA ASN A 320 6.43 0.88 40.39
C ASN A 320 6.71 2.37 40.07
N ILE A 321 7.52 3.04 40.89
CA ILE A 321 7.86 4.46 40.68
C ILE A 321 8.74 4.62 39.44
N ALA A 322 9.73 3.73 39.25
CA ALA A 322 10.57 3.72 38.05
C ALA A 322 9.75 3.48 36.76
N ILE A 323 8.79 2.55 36.78
CA ILE A 323 7.91 2.27 35.64
C ILE A 323 6.98 3.46 35.35
N LEU A 324 6.40 4.10 36.37
CA LEU A 324 5.56 5.29 36.18
C LEU A 324 6.39 6.47 35.62
N ALA A 325 7.59 6.71 36.15
CA ALA A 325 8.52 7.73 35.67
C ALA A 325 9.00 7.47 34.23
N GLN A 326 9.24 6.22 33.85
CA GLN A 326 9.56 5.85 32.46
C GLN A 326 8.37 6.11 31.55
N ASN A 327 7.15 5.68 31.92
CA ASN A 327 5.94 5.95 31.13
C ASN A 327 5.68 7.46 30.95
N LEU A 328 5.95 8.29 31.97
CA LEU A 328 5.86 9.75 31.83
C LEU A 328 6.92 10.31 30.88
N THR A 329 8.16 9.81 30.95
CA THR A 329 9.23 10.15 30.00
C THR A 329 8.83 9.81 28.57
N ASP A 330 8.34 8.59 28.34
CA ASP A 330 7.89 8.12 27.02
C ASP A 330 6.72 8.95 26.47
N MET A 331 5.77 9.34 27.33
CA MET A 331 4.64 10.20 26.95
C MET A 331 5.06 11.65 26.69
N ASP A 332 6.01 12.22 27.43
CA ASP A 332 6.51 13.58 27.17
C ASP A 332 7.38 13.66 25.91
N LEU A 333 8.09 12.59 25.57
CA LEU A 333 8.76 12.43 24.27
C LEU A 333 7.76 12.40 23.10
N GLU A 334 6.58 11.77 23.25
CA GLU A 334 5.55 11.73 22.19
C GLU A 334 4.64 12.99 22.19
N LEU A 335 4.66 13.81 23.26
CA LEU A 335 3.99 15.12 23.32
C LEU A 335 4.84 16.28 22.78
N THR A 336 6.12 16.05 22.47
CA THR A 336 7.06 17.04 21.92
C THR A 336 7.43 16.74 20.47
N SER A 337 7.66 17.77 19.65
CA SER A 337 8.20 17.57 18.30
C SER A 337 9.65 17.08 18.33
N THR A 338 10.04 16.31 17.31
CA THR A 338 11.43 15.87 17.06
C THR A 338 12.29 16.92 16.35
N GLY A 339 11.70 18.08 16.02
CA GLY A 339 12.36 19.17 15.31
C GLY A 339 13.21 20.08 16.21
N LYS A 340 13.71 21.17 15.62
CA LYS A 340 14.65 22.10 16.24
C LYS A 340 13.98 22.95 17.34
N ASN A 341 12.69 23.25 17.17
CA ASN A 341 11.94 24.15 18.04
C ASN A 341 11.20 23.44 19.19
N ARG A 342 11.16 22.10 19.19
CA ARG A 342 10.57 21.26 20.27
C ARG A 342 9.17 21.71 20.70
N ILE A 343 8.31 22.00 19.73
CA ILE A 343 6.94 22.43 19.92
C ILE A 343 6.19 21.31 20.68
N ARG A 344 5.77 21.61 21.92
CA ARG A 344 5.01 20.70 22.79
C ARG A 344 3.51 20.96 22.66
N TYR A 345 2.71 19.90 22.61
CA TYR A 345 1.25 20.02 22.77
C TYR A 345 0.93 20.62 24.15
N PRO A 346 0.01 21.60 24.30
CA PRO A 346 -0.95 22.10 23.30
C PRO A 346 -0.54 23.40 22.58
N ASN A 347 0.70 23.86 22.71
CA ASN A 347 1.14 25.17 22.18
C ASN A 347 1.07 25.23 20.64
N ASN A 348 0.94 24.09 19.97
CA ASN A 348 0.76 23.96 18.54
C ASN A 348 -0.66 24.32 18.02
N ILE A 349 -1.66 24.50 18.89
CA ILE A 349 -3.07 24.73 18.47
C ILE A 349 -3.34 26.22 18.16
N SER A 350 -2.82 26.68 17.02
CA SER A 350 -3.00 28.03 16.49
C SER A 350 -3.48 28.03 15.03
N TYR A 351 -4.23 29.05 14.63
CA TYR A 351 -4.58 29.28 13.21
C TYR A 351 -3.33 29.46 12.34
N ALA A 352 -2.26 30.06 12.87
CA ALA A 352 -0.99 30.18 12.16
C ALA A 352 -0.38 28.80 11.82
N ASN A 353 -0.41 27.86 12.76
CA ASN A 353 0.10 26.49 12.52
C ASN A 353 -0.84 25.67 11.60
N PHE A 354 -2.14 25.96 11.60
CA PHE A 354 -3.07 25.37 10.63
C PHE A 354 -2.87 25.90 9.20
N LEU A 355 -2.50 27.17 9.04
CA LEU A 355 -2.06 27.72 7.74
C LEU A 355 -0.71 27.13 7.30
N ASP A 356 0.21 26.96 8.23
CA ASP A 356 1.56 26.44 7.98
C ASP A 356 1.61 24.93 7.67
N PHE A 357 0.48 24.24 7.87
CA PHE A 357 0.29 22.84 7.52
C PHE A 357 0.07 22.67 6.00
N GLN A 358 1.16 22.55 5.24
CA GLN A 358 1.08 22.43 3.78
C GLN A 358 0.69 21.01 3.29
N MET A 359 1.23 19.96 3.91
CA MET A 359 1.13 18.56 3.46
C MET A 359 -0.24 17.89 3.72
N LEU A 360 -0.40 16.62 3.32
CA LEU A 360 -1.57 15.79 3.66
C LEU A 360 -1.46 15.13 5.05
N CYS A 361 -0.24 14.86 5.52
CA CYS A 361 0.03 14.32 6.86
C CYS A 361 0.51 15.43 7.80
N TYR A 362 -0.31 15.76 8.80
CA TYR A 362 0.01 16.75 9.83
C TYR A 362 1.06 16.23 10.82
N GLU A 363 2.03 17.09 11.13
CA GLU A 363 2.97 16.95 12.25
C GLU A 363 3.06 18.26 13.04
N LEU A 364 3.63 18.21 14.25
CA LEU A 364 3.74 19.38 15.13
C LEU A 364 4.73 20.43 14.62
N GLU A 365 5.73 20.01 13.84
CA GLU A 365 6.81 20.84 13.31
C GLU A 365 7.29 20.27 11.97
N TYR A 366 7.65 21.14 11.03
CA TYR A 366 8.12 20.77 9.69
C TYR A 366 9.54 21.30 9.42
N PRO A 367 10.38 20.57 8.65
CA PRO A 367 11.68 21.09 8.22
C PRO A 367 11.49 22.31 7.32
N ARG A 368 12.27 23.37 7.58
CA ARG A 368 12.24 24.63 6.82
C ARG A 368 13.55 24.91 6.11
N THR A 369 13.46 25.55 4.95
CA THR A 369 14.57 26.23 4.27
C THR A 369 14.74 27.63 4.85
N GLU A 370 15.98 28.10 5.02
CA GLU A 370 16.27 29.37 5.69
C GLU A 370 15.84 30.62 4.89
N ARG A 371 15.77 30.51 3.55
CA ARG A 371 15.48 31.61 2.63
C ARG A 371 14.71 31.11 1.42
N ILE A 372 13.81 31.94 0.89
CA ILE A 372 13.12 31.71 -0.38
C ILE A 372 14.11 31.96 -1.53
N ARG A 373 14.15 31.05 -2.52
CA ARG A 373 14.93 31.22 -3.77
C ARG A 373 14.04 31.84 -4.87
N PRO A 374 14.02 33.18 -5.09
CA PRO A 374 13.06 33.80 -6.03
C PRO A 374 13.28 33.37 -7.49
N MET A 375 14.52 33.16 -7.91
CA MET A 375 14.82 32.66 -9.27
C MET A 375 14.30 31.24 -9.51
N TYR A 376 14.30 30.38 -8.47
CA TYR A 376 13.72 29.04 -8.55
C TYR A 376 12.19 29.08 -8.67
N ILE A 377 11.53 30.00 -7.96
CA ILE A 377 10.08 30.25 -8.15
C ILE A 377 9.82 30.70 -9.58
N PHE A 378 10.57 31.68 -10.09
CA PHE A 378 10.42 32.17 -11.47
C PHE A 378 10.62 31.04 -12.51
N GLU A 379 11.66 30.22 -12.35
CA GLU A 379 11.89 29.01 -13.17
C GLU A 379 10.68 28.08 -13.15
N LYS A 380 10.18 27.69 -11.96
CA LYS A 380 9.01 26.79 -11.84
C LYS A 380 7.72 27.44 -12.37
N THR A 381 7.54 28.75 -12.25
CA THR A 381 6.40 29.47 -12.83
C THR A 381 6.46 29.47 -14.36
N VAL A 382 7.60 29.81 -14.96
CA VAL A 382 7.79 29.76 -16.43
C VAL A 382 7.64 28.33 -16.95
N ALA A 383 8.20 27.34 -16.25
CA ALA A 383 8.02 25.93 -16.56
C ALA A 383 6.54 25.51 -16.48
N THR A 384 5.79 25.95 -15.46
CA THR A 384 4.35 25.67 -15.34
C THR A 384 3.60 26.16 -16.57
N PHE A 385 3.79 27.43 -16.97
CA PHE A 385 3.09 27.98 -18.13
C PHE A 385 3.50 27.30 -19.45
N GLY A 386 4.81 27.13 -19.70
CA GLY A 386 5.29 26.49 -20.93
C GLY A 386 4.83 25.03 -21.08
N THR A 387 4.85 24.26 -19.98
CA THR A 387 4.41 22.86 -19.99
C THR A 387 2.88 22.72 -20.02
N PHE A 388 2.14 23.67 -19.44
CA PHE A 388 0.69 23.77 -19.62
C PHE A 388 0.30 24.10 -21.06
N THR A 389 1.04 24.98 -21.76
CA THR A 389 0.87 25.25 -23.19
C THR A 389 1.18 24.03 -24.06
N LEU A 390 2.15 23.19 -23.66
CA LEU A 390 2.41 21.92 -24.32
C LEU A 390 1.26 20.90 -24.12
N LEU A 391 0.75 20.77 -22.89
CA LEU A 391 -0.42 19.94 -22.57
C LEU A 391 -1.67 20.39 -23.33
N TYR A 392 -1.89 21.71 -23.42
CA TYR A 392 -2.90 22.33 -24.28
C TYR A 392 -2.74 21.87 -25.73
N THR A 393 -1.54 22.02 -26.29
CA THR A 393 -1.24 21.73 -27.69
C THR A 393 -1.49 20.27 -28.04
N ILE A 394 -1.04 19.34 -27.18
CA ILE A 394 -1.29 17.90 -27.33
C ILE A 394 -2.79 17.57 -27.23
N THR A 395 -3.50 18.20 -26.29
CA THR A 395 -4.94 17.96 -26.13
C THR A 395 -5.72 18.41 -27.37
N GLU A 396 -5.47 19.63 -27.87
CA GLU A 396 -6.20 20.21 -29.01
C GLU A 396 -5.87 19.51 -30.34
N HIS A 397 -4.62 19.13 -30.58
CA HIS A 397 -4.18 18.62 -31.90
C HIS A 397 -4.06 17.10 -31.99
N TYR A 398 -3.89 16.39 -30.87
CA TYR A 398 -3.60 14.96 -30.84
C TYR A 398 -4.58 14.12 -30.00
N ILE A 399 -5.43 14.73 -29.17
CA ILE A 399 -6.49 14.00 -28.44
C ILE A 399 -7.86 14.30 -29.03
N ILE A 400 -8.26 15.57 -29.10
CA ILE A 400 -9.61 15.96 -29.58
C ILE A 400 -9.90 15.41 -31.00
N PRO A 401 -9.01 15.52 -32.01
CA PRO A 401 -9.28 15.01 -33.36
C PRO A 401 -9.26 13.48 -33.48
N LEU A 402 -8.69 12.77 -32.49
CA LEU A 402 -8.66 11.31 -32.40
C LEU A 402 -9.75 10.76 -31.46
N THR A 403 -10.71 11.60 -31.04
CA THR A 403 -11.88 11.14 -30.28
C THR A 403 -12.68 10.14 -31.11
N PRO A 404 -12.99 8.93 -30.61
CA PRO A 404 -13.61 7.88 -31.40
C PRO A 404 -15.02 8.25 -31.89
N THR A 405 -15.26 8.06 -33.19
CA THR A 405 -16.61 8.02 -33.75
C THR A 405 -17.23 6.64 -33.53
N SER A 406 -18.55 6.54 -33.70
CA SER A 406 -19.34 5.30 -33.51
C SER A 406 -18.87 4.11 -34.36
N ASP A 407 -18.12 4.37 -35.42
CA ASP A 407 -17.76 3.44 -36.49
C ASP A 407 -16.36 2.82 -36.27
N GLN A 408 -15.62 3.27 -35.25
CA GLN A 408 -14.28 2.79 -34.94
C GLN A 408 -14.30 1.64 -33.93
N SER A 409 -13.40 0.66 -34.13
CA SER A 409 -13.21 -0.43 -33.17
C SER A 409 -12.43 0.05 -31.93
N PHE A 410 -12.88 -0.34 -30.74
CA PHE A 410 -12.29 0.05 -29.45
C PHE A 410 -10.76 -0.13 -29.40
N ALA A 411 -10.25 -1.25 -29.92
CA ALA A 411 -8.82 -1.55 -29.94
C ALA A 411 -8.01 -0.56 -30.79
N ARG A 412 -8.57 -0.07 -31.91
CA ARG A 412 -7.93 0.95 -32.74
C ARG A 412 -7.88 2.28 -32.00
N SER A 413 -9.01 2.75 -31.50
CA SER A 413 -9.07 4.03 -30.78
C SER A 413 -8.23 4.01 -29.49
N MET A 414 -8.07 2.85 -28.84
CA MET A 414 -7.12 2.67 -27.73
C MET A 414 -5.67 2.90 -28.16
N LEU A 415 -5.25 2.35 -29.31
CA LEU A 415 -3.89 2.52 -29.84
C LEU A 415 -3.63 3.94 -30.33
N ASP A 416 -4.56 4.50 -31.12
CA ASP A 416 -4.45 5.85 -31.69
C ASP A 416 -4.34 6.93 -30.59
N LEU A 417 -5.01 6.74 -29.45
CA LEU A 417 -4.97 7.66 -28.30
C LEU A 417 -3.91 7.31 -27.24
N ALA A 418 -3.28 6.12 -27.27
CA ALA A 418 -2.37 5.68 -26.21
C ALA A 418 -1.16 6.61 -26.01
N LEU A 419 -0.49 7.00 -27.10
CA LEU A 419 0.69 7.86 -27.05
C LEU A 419 0.35 9.31 -26.66
N PRO A 420 -0.69 9.96 -27.24
CA PRO A 420 -1.14 11.28 -26.77
C PRO A 420 -1.53 11.31 -25.28
N PHE A 421 -2.23 10.30 -24.77
CA PHE A 421 -2.53 10.22 -23.33
C PHE A 421 -1.29 9.95 -22.48
N MET A 422 -0.35 9.10 -22.92
CA MET A 422 0.90 8.84 -22.19
C MET A 422 1.74 10.12 -22.05
N LEU A 423 1.92 10.89 -23.13
CA LEU A 423 2.60 12.19 -23.08
C LEU A 423 1.88 13.17 -22.15
N SER A 424 0.56 13.28 -22.27
CA SER A 424 -0.27 14.15 -21.42
C SER A 424 -0.17 13.78 -19.94
N TYR A 425 -0.09 12.48 -19.62
CA TYR A 425 0.08 11.97 -18.26
C TYR A 425 1.43 12.35 -17.65
N LEU A 426 2.52 12.20 -18.41
CA LEU A 426 3.87 12.58 -17.99
C LEU A 426 3.99 14.10 -17.78
N ILE A 427 3.41 14.89 -18.69
CA ILE A 427 3.41 16.36 -18.60
C ILE A 427 2.55 16.83 -17.42
N LEU A 428 1.37 16.25 -17.20
CA LEU A 428 0.52 16.57 -16.06
C LEU A 428 1.19 16.22 -14.71
N PHE A 429 1.90 15.10 -14.65
CA PHE A 429 2.72 14.75 -13.49
C PHE A 429 3.81 15.80 -13.23
N TYR A 430 4.56 16.21 -14.26
CA TYR A 430 5.61 17.22 -14.15
C TYR A 430 5.06 18.59 -13.71
N ILE A 431 3.92 19.02 -14.27
CA ILE A 431 3.21 20.24 -13.86
C ILE A 431 2.84 20.18 -12.38
N ILE A 432 2.19 19.11 -11.92
CA ILE A 432 1.69 19.01 -10.54
C ILE A 432 2.85 18.87 -9.55
N PHE A 433 3.68 17.84 -9.69
CA PHE A 433 4.62 17.43 -8.64
C PHE A 433 5.97 18.15 -8.70
N GLU A 434 6.48 18.49 -9.89
CA GLU A 434 7.81 19.11 -10.04
C GLU A 434 7.75 20.63 -10.24
N CYS A 435 6.66 21.18 -10.78
CA CYS A 435 6.48 22.63 -10.88
C CYS A 435 5.63 23.20 -9.73
N ILE A 436 4.36 22.80 -9.62
CA ILE A 436 3.40 23.42 -8.68
C ILE A 436 3.75 23.08 -7.22
N CYS A 437 3.92 21.81 -6.86
CA CYS A 437 4.25 21.41 -5.48
C CYS A 437 5.58 22.02 -5.01
N ASN A 438 6.61 22.04 -5.85
CA ASN A 438 7.90 22.68 -5.54
C ASN A 438 7.81 24.20 -5.45
N GLY A 439 7.02 24.86 -6.30
CA GLY A 439 6.78 26.30 -6.22
C GLY A 439 6.11 26.70 -4.90
N PHE A 440 5.06 25.97 -4.50
CA PHE A 440 4.43 26.18 -3.19
C PHE A 440 5.35 25.80 -2.02
N ALA A 441 6.22 24.79 -2.16
CA ALA A 441 7.20 24.46 -1.13
C ALA A 441 8.24 25.57 -0.94
N GLU A 442 8.76 26.15 -2.03
CA GLU A 442 9.69 27.29 -1.98
C GLU A 442 9.01 28.54 -1.38
N LEU A 443 7.77 28.85 -1.78
CA LEU A 443 6.98 29.95 -1.23
C LEU A 443 6.67 29.81 0.27
N SER A 444 6.47 28.59 0.77
CA SER A 444 6.19 28.29 2.20
C SER A 444 7.46 27.98 3.02
N CYS A 445 8.65 28.16 2.43
CA CYS A 445 9.93 27.77 3.01
C CYS A 445 9.98 26.29 3.46
N PHE A 446 9.23 25.39 2.82
CA PHE A 446 9.14 23.97 3.19
C PHE A 446 10.31 23.16 2.65
N GLY A 447 10.92 22.35 3.52
CA GLY A 447 12.19 21.66 3.26
C GLY A 447 12.10 20.24 2.69
N ASP A 448 11.01 19.49 2.91
CA ASP A 448 10.89 18.10 2.43
C ASP A 448 10.17 18.07 1.06
N ARG A 449 10.95 18.19 -0.02
CA ARG A 449 10.42 18.32 -1.40
C ARG A 449 10.33 16.99 -2.13
N GLU A 450 10.42 15.88 -1.40
CA GLU A 450 10.28 14.52 -1.92
C GLU A 450 8.78 14.19 -2.09
N PHE A 451 8.08 14.86 -3.02
CA PHE A 451 6.67 14.57 -3.33
C PHE A 451 6.47 13.26 -4.10
N TYR A 452 7.54 12.77 -4.71
CA TYR A 452 7.62 11.55 -5.51
C TYR A 452 9.06 10.99 -5.43
N GLN A 453 9.23 9.73 -5.80
CA GLN A 453 10.53 9.07 -5.97
C GLN A 453 10.72 8.65 -7.44
N ASP A 454 11.78 7.91 -7.75
CA ASP A 454 12.12 7.37 -9.08
C ASP A 454 11.17 6.25 -9.54
N TRP A 455 9.86 6.54 -9.59
CA TRP A 455 8.81 5.58 -9.96
C TRP A 455 8.99 4.98 -11.36
N TRP A 456 9.72 5.66 -12.25
CA TRP A 456 10.05 5.18 -13.59
C TRP A 456 11.05 4.01 -13.59
N ASN A 457 11.81 3.83 -12.50
CA ASN A 457 12.69 2.68 -12.28
C ASN A 457 11.98 1.49 -11.62
N SER A 458 10.68 1.60 -11.31
CA SER A 458 9.97 0.59 -10.51
C SER A 458 9.84 -0.76 -11.22
N THR A 459 10.32 -1.80 -10.54
CA THR A 459 10.29 -3.20 -11.01
C THR A 459 8.94 -3.88 -10.79
N SER A 460 8.12 -3.34 -9.88
CA SER A 460 6.82 -3.91 -9.52
C SER A 460 5.75 -2.82 -9.31
N PHE A 461 4.49 -3.16 -9.55
CA PHE A 461 3.37 -2.22 -9.35
C PHE A 461 3.24 -1.77 -7.88
N ASP A 462 3.60 -2.63 -6.94
CA ASP A 462 3.64 -2.36 -5.50
C ASP A 462 4.73 -1.34 -5.13
N GLU A 463 5.84 -1.31 -5.85
CA GLU A 463 6.88 -0.27 -5.73
C GLU A 463 6.40 1.05 -6.35
N TYR A 464 5.91 0.99 -7.59
CA TYR A 464 5.38 2.13 -8.34
C TYR A 464 4.31 2.91 -7.55
N ALA A 465 3.33 2.20 -6.97
CA ALA A 465 2.24 2.79 -6.19
C ALA A 465 2.72 3.53 -4.92
N ARG A 466 3.91 3.20 -4.40
CA ARG A 466 4.55 3.94 -3.28
C ARG A 466 5.35 5.15 -3.76
N LYS A 467 6.03 5.03 -4.90
CA LYS A 467 6.95 6.04 -5.45
C LYS A 467 6.25 7.19 -6.19
N TRP A 468 5.12 6.92 -6.87
CA TRP A 468 4.43 7.89 -7.74
C TRP A 468 3.91 9.14 -7.00
N ASN A 469 3.11 8.95 -5.94
CA ASN A 469 2.49 10.05 -5.16
C ASN A 469 2.70 9.78 -3.67
N LYS A 470 3.88 10.18 -3.16
CA LYS A 470 4.28 9.93 -1.78
C LYS A 470 3.31 10.60 -0.77
N PRO A 471 2.79 11.84 -0.96
CA PRO A 471 1.81 12.44 -0.04
C PRO A 471 0.54 11.62 0.16
N VAL A 472 -0.10 11.15 -0.92
CA VAL A 472 -1.35 10.38 -0.82
C VAL A 472 -1.08 8.97 -0.30
N HIS A 473 0.00 8.32 -0.76
CA HIS A 473 0.43 7.03 -0.21
C HIS A 473 0.70 7.12 1.30
N ALA A 474 1.43 8.15 1.76
CA ALA A 474 1.74 8.35 3.18
C ALA A 474 0.49 8.61 4.04
N PHE A 475 -0.50 9.34 3.51
CA PHE A 475 -1.81 9.51 4.17
C PHE A 475 -2.53 8.17 4.32
N LEU A 476 -2.67 7.40 3.23
CA LEU A 476 -3.33 6.09 3.25
C LEU A 476 -2.61 5.11 4.18
N LEU A 477 -1.28 5.11 4.18
CA LEU A 477 -0.46 4.26 5.05
C LEU A 477 -0.72 4.53 6.54
N ARG A 478 -0.63 5.81 6.97
CA ARG A 478 -0.81 6.25 8.36
C ARG A 478 -2.25 6.10 8.84
N HIS A 479 -3.20 6.61 8.08
CA HIS A 479 -4.57 6.84 8.55
C HIS A 479 -5.55 5.72 8.19
N VAL A 480 -5.28 4.93 7.13
CA VAL A 480 -6.19 3.86 6.67
C VAL A 480 -5.59 2.49 6.95
N TYR A 481 -4.43 2.19 6.38
CA TYR A 481 -3.79 0.88 6.49
C TYR A 481 -3.41 0.55 7.94
N GLN A 482 -2.72 1.45 8.64
CA GLN A 482 -2.30 1.20 10.02
C GLN A 482 -3.43 1.29 11.03
N ALA A 483 -4.40 2.20 10.85
CA ALA A 483 -5.61 2.21 11.67
C ALA A 483 -6.34 0.85 11.58
N SER A 484 -6.50 0.33 10.36
CA SER A 484 -7.07 -1.00 10.11
C SER A 484 -6.26 -2.12 10.76
N LEU A 485 -4.94 -2.12 10.60
CA LEU A 485 -4.04 -3.14 11.18
C LEU A 485 -3.97 -3.09 12.71
N SER A 486 -4.17 -1.91 13.32
CA SER A 486 -4.25 -1.75 14.78
C SER A 486 -5.51 -2.38 15.39
N SER A 487 -6.57 -2.54 14.59
CA SER A 487 -7.76 -3.30 14.96
C SER A 487 -7.45 -4.79 14.88
N LYS A 488 -7.34 -5.45 16.05
CA LYS A 488 -6.92 -6.85 16.26
C LYS A 488 -7.66 -7.95 15.46
N ARG A 489 -8.64 -7.60 14.63
CA ARG A 489 -9.44 -8.53 13.81
C ARG A 489 -9.03 -8.55 12.32
N VAL A 490 -8.13 -7.67 11.88
CA VAL A 490 -7.83 -7.45 10.44
C VAL A 490 -6.46 -8.03 10.06
N SER A 491 -6.40 -8.83 8.98
CA SER A 491 -5.13 -9.37 8.47
C SER A 491 -4.36 -8.33 7.62
N LYS A 492 -3.06 -8.52 7.41
CA LYS A 492 -2.26 -7.68 6.50
C LYS A 492 -2.89 -7.59 5.10
N PHE A 493 -3.36 -8.72 4.55
CA PHE A 493 -4.04 -8.76 3.25
C PHE A 493 -5.36 -7.99 3.27
N SER A 494 -6.17 -8.17 4.32
CA SER A 494 -7.44 -7.45 4.50
C SER A 494 -7.25 -5.94 4.63
N ALA A 495 -6.19 -5.49 5.32
CA ALA A 495 -5.84 -4.07 5.44
C ALA A 495 -5.36 -3.50 4.09
N THR A 496 -4.58 -4.25 3.31
CA THR A 496 -4.20 -3.87 1.94
C THR A 496 -5.43 -3.75 1.05
N LEU A 497 -6.29 -4.77 1.03
CA LEU A 497 -7.51 -4.80 0.22
C LEU A 497 -8.46 -3.65 0.57
N LEU A 498 -8.65 -3.34 1.85
CA LEU A 498 -9.46 -2.21 2.30
C LEU A 498 -8.88 -0.85 1.88
N THR A 499 -7.55 -0.72 1.88
CA THR A 499 -6.87 0.51 1.44
C THR A 499 -7.00 0.72 -0.07
N PHE A 500 -6.84 -0.35 -0.87
CA PHE A 500 -7.08 -0.32 -2.32
C PHE A 500 -8.56 -0.08 -2.66
N LEU A 501 -9.48 -0.72 -1.94
CA LEU A 501 -10.93 -0.54 -2.12
C LEU A 501 -11.36 0.92 -1.86
N LEU A 502 -10.90 1.52 -0.75
CA LEU A 502 -11.16 2.94 -0.46
C LEU A 502 -10.61 3.84 -1.57
N SER A 503 -9.38 3.57 -2.04
CA SER A 503 -8.79 4.31 -3.15
C SER A 503 -9.64 4.18 -4.43
N ALA A 504 -10.07 2.96 -4.79
CA ALA A 504 -10.88 2.69 -5.97
C ALA A 504 -12.24 3.42 -5.93
N VAL A 505 -12.91 3.43 -4.77
CA VAL A 505 -14.17 4.18 -4.58
C VAL A 505 -13.97 5.68 -4.75
N VAL A 506 -12.89 6.25 -4.19
CA VAL A 506 -12.60 7.70 -4.33
C VAL A 506 -12.25 8.06 -5.78
N HIS A 507 -11.51 7.20 -6.50
CA HIS A 507 -11.19 7.43 -7.91
C HIS A 507 -12.44 7.34 -8.82
N GLU A 508 -13.31 6.36 -8.62
CA GLU A 508 -14.58 6.27 -9.35
C GLU A 508 -15.52 7.44 -9.00
N LEU A 509 -15.52 7.92 -7.75
CA LEU A 509 -16.29 9.11 -7.35
C LEU A 509 -15.85 10.36 -8.12
N VAL A 510 -14.54 10.60 -8.25
CA VAL A 510 -14.02 11.72 -9.06
C VAL A 510 -14.45 11.56 -10.52
N MET A 511 -14.33 10.36 -11.09
CA MET A 511 -14.76 10.11 -12.48
C MET A 511 -16.27 10.27 -12.68
N ALA A 512 -17.09 9.88 -11.70
CA ALA A 512 -18.55 10.02 -11.75
C ALA A 512 -18.99 11.50 -11.75
N VAL A 513 -18.29 12.36 -11.00
CA VAL A 513 -18.52 13.82 -11.05
C VAL A 513 -18.01 14.41 -12.38
N VAL A 514 -16.76 14.12 -12.75
CA VAL A 514 -16.11 14.66 -13.97
C VAL A 514 -16.87 14.30 -15.26
N THR A 515 -17.38 13.07 -15.36
CA THR A 515 -18.12 12.59 -16.54
C THR A 515 -19.65 12.71 -16.41
N LYS A 516 -20.15 13.16 -15.25
CA LYS A 516 -21.57 13.15 -14.84
C LYS A 516 -22.25 11.78 -14.96
N LYS A 517 -21.50 10.66 -15.00
CA LYS A 517 -22.00 9.29 -15.21
C LYS A 517 -21.18 8.26 -14.43
N ILE A 518 -21.85 7.35 -13.72
CA ILE A 518 -21.19 6.20 -13.06
C ILE A 518 -20.94 5.10 -14.10
N ARG A 519 -19.72 4.56 -14.18
CA ARG A 519 -19.36 3.52 -15.17
C ARG A 519 -18.57 2.34 -14.61
N MET A 520 -17.99 2.47 -13.41
CA MET A 520 -17.17 1.46 -12.71
C MET A 520 -15.90 1.01 -13.45
N TYR A 521 -15.54 1.62 -14.58
CA TYR A 521 -14.33 1.25 -15.33
C TYR A 521 -13.07 1.50 -14.51
N LEU A 522 -12.96 2.67 -13.86
CA LEU A 522 -11.77 2.99 -13.07
C LEU A 522 -11.77 2.19 -11.75
N PHE A 523 -12.94 1.96 -11.16
CA PHE A 523 -13.08 1.03 -10.03
C PHE A 523 -12.52 -0.37 -10.35
N ILE A 524 -12.95 -0.98 -11.46
CA ILE A 524 -12.52 -2.33 -11.87
C ILE A 524 -11.01 -2.37 -12.18
N LEU A 525 -10.50 -1.38 -12.93
CA LEU A 525 -9.07 -1.29 -13.27
C LEU A 525 -8.18 -1.00 -12.05
N GLN A 526 -8.69 -0.32 -11.02
CA GLN A 526 -7.97 -0.12 -9.76
C GLN A 526 -8.00 -1.39 -8.91
N MET A 527 -9.11 -2.14 -8.88
CA MET A 527 -9.21 -3.38 -8.11
C MET A 527 -8.41 -4.54 -8.74
N SER A 528 -8.24 -4.58 -10.07
CA SER A 528 -7.38 -5.58 -10.74
C SER A 528 -5.88 -5.42 -10.43
N GLN A 529 -5.46 -4.29 -9.86
CA GLN A 529 -4.09 -4.08 -9.41
C GLN A 529 -3.71 -5.01 -8.24
N VAL A 530 -4.67 -5.41 -7.39
CA VAL A 530 -4.38 -6.30 -6.24
C VAL A 530 -3.94 -7.70 -6.70
N PRO A 531 -4.63 -8.36 -7.66
CA PRO A 531 -4.10 -9.52 -8.37
C PRO A 531 -2.73 -9.29 -9.03
N LEU A 532 -2.52 -8.17 -9.73
CA LEU A 532 -1.25 -7.87 -10.41
C LEU A 532 -0.08 -7.71 -9.42
N ILE A 533 -0.31 -7.12 -8.25
CA ILE A 533 0.67 -7.03 -7.15
C ILE A 533 1.02 -8.43 -6.62
N PHE A 534 0.06 -9.35 -6.53
CA PHE A 534 0.31 -10.71 -6.09
C PHE A 534 1.09 -11.52 -7.14
N LEU A 535 0.72 -11.40 -8.42
CA LEU A 535 1.46 -11.98 -9.55
C LEU A 535 2.90 -11.46 -9.62
N GLY A 536 3.11 -10.14 -9.49
CA GLY A 536 4.44 -9.52 -9.48
C GLY A 536 5.33 -9.90 -8.29
N ARG A 537 4.79 -10.60 -7.28
CA ARG A 537 5.56 -11.16 -6.15
C ARG A 537 5.93 -12.64 -6.34
N LEU A 538 5.52 -13.27 -7.45
CA LEU A 538 5.97 -14.62 -7.79
C LEU A 538 7.48 -14.62 -8.07
N PRO A 539 8.24 -15.64 -7.60
CA PRO A 539 9.71 -15.63 -7.67
C PRO A 539 10.25 -15.57 -9.11
N ILE A 540 9.49 -16.10 -10.09
CA ILE A 540 9.82 -16.07 -11.52
C ILE A 540 9.91 -14.63 -12.06
N ILE A 541 9.05 -13.73 -11.59
CA ILE A 541 9.03 -12.32 -12.02
C ILE A 541 10.06 -11.51 -11.20
N LYS A 542 10.23 -11.86 -9.93
CA LYS A 542 11.12 -11.16 -8.98
C LYS A 542 12.63 -11.28 -9.34
N GLN A 543 13.03 -12.23 -10.17
CA GLN A 543 14.44 -12.44 -10.55
C GLN A 543 14.98 -11.44 -11.57
N ASN A 544 14.11 -10.65 -12.23
CA ASN A 544 14.54 -9.65 -13.21
C ASN A 544 15.11 -8.40 -12.54
N GLN A 545 16.42 -8.39 -12.33
CA GLN A 545 17.20 -7.18 -12.01
C GLN A 545 17.01 -6.09 -13.07
N VAL A 546 17.13 -4.82 -12.66
CA VAL A 546 16.96 -3.68 -13.57
C VAL A 546 18.03 -3.67 -14.66
N LEU A 547 17.61 -3.47 -15.91
CA LEU A 547 18.47 -3.42 -17.12
C LEU A 547 19.67 -2.45 -16.99
N VAL A 548 19.51 -1.40 -16.19
CA VAL A 548 20.57 -0.40 -15.89
C VAL A 548 21.74 -1.03 -15.14
N THR A 549 21.49 -1.90 -14.16
CA THR A 549 22.54 -2.57 -13.35
C THR A 549 23.40 -3.48 -14.21
N GLU A 550 22.79 -4.14 -15.21
CA GLU A 550 23.49 -5.03 -16.12
C GLU A 550 24.24 -4.26 -17.22
N LEU A 551 23.68 -3.17 -17.76
CA LEU A 551 24.39 -2.30 -18.69
C LEU A 551 25.60 -1.62 -18.02
N ALA A 552 25.44 -1.12 -16.79
CA ALA A 552 26.52 -0.47 -16.04
C ALA A 552 27.68 -1.43 -15.73
N SER A 553 27.37 -2.67 -15.30
CA SER A 553 28.41 -3.69 -15.04
C SER A 553 29.09 -4.20 -16.31
N ARG A 554 28.36 -4.31 -17.43
CA ARG A 554 28.92 -4.70 -18.75
C ARG A 554 29.78 -3.61 -19.41
N THR A 555 29.68 -2.34 -19.02
CA THR A 555 30.35 -1.21 -19.71
C THR A 555 31.43 -0.48 -18.88
N GLY A 556 31.78 -0.99 -17.70
CA GLY A 556 33.02 -0.61 -17.00
C GLY A 556 33.06 0.80 -16.39
N TRP A 557 31.90 1.43 -16.15
CA TRP A 557 31.83 2.76 -15.55
C TRP A 557 32.37 2.77 -14.11
N PRO A 558 33.11 3.83 -13.69
CA PRO A 558 33.70 3.91 -12.37
C PRO A 558 32.62 3.91 -11.28
N GLN A 559 32.66 2.89 -10.42
CA GLN A 559 31.71 2.72 -9.32
C GLN A 559 32.04 3.67 -8.16
N ILE A 560 31.02 4.23 -7.52
CA ILE A 560 31.17 4.88 -6.21
C ILE A 560 31.51 3.77 -5.20
N PRO A 561 32.58 3.89 -4.38
CA PRO A 561 32.98 2.81 -3.47
C PRO A 561 31.90 2.46 -2.44
N THR A 562 31.33 1.26 -2.57
CA THR A 562 30.48 0.67 -1.53
C THR A 562 31.35 0.12 -0.38
N PRO A 563 30.91 0.25 0.88
CA PRO A 563 31.65 -0.32 2.01
C PRO A 563 31.59 -1.85 1.97
N PRO A 564 32.65 -2.56 2.42
CA PRO A 564 32.71 -4.02 2.35
C PRO A 564 31.63 -4.67 3.23
N THR A 565 30.98 -5.69 2.69
CA THR A 565 30.00 -6.52 3.39
C THR A 565 30.67 -7.29 4.54
N PRO A 566 30.09 -7.31 5.75
CA PRO A 566 30.62 -8.13 6.84
C PRO A 566 30.46 -9.63 6.51
N PRO A 567 31.38 -10.50 6.95
CA PRO A 567 31.33 -11.92 6.64
C PRO A 567 30.10 -12.59 7.27
N THR A 568 29.30 -13.27 6.45
CA THR A 568 28.10 -13.99 6.88
C THR A 568 28.47 -15.14 7.81
N SER A 569 27.97 -15.07 9.05
CA SER A 569 28.10 -16.17 10.01
C SER A 569 27.40 -17.42 9.47
N LYS A 570 28.13 -18.54 9.36
CA LYS A 570 27.57 -19.84 8.96
C LYS A 570 26.47 -20.27 9.94
N ASN A 571 25.21 -20.06 9.58
CA ASN A 571 24.08 -20.54 10.36
C ASN A 571 24.03 -22.07 10.31
N LYS A 572 23.69 -22.68 11.45
CA LYS A 572 23.60 -24.13 11.57
C LYS A 572 22.42 -24.65 10.76
N GLU A 573 22.67 -25.62 9.89
CA GLU A 573 21.63 -26.39 9.22
C GLU A 573 20.91 -27.26 10.25
N THR A 574 19.72 -26.82 10.69
CA THR A 574 18.78 -27.71 11.35
C THR A 574 18.14 -28.60 10.30
N ALA A 575 18.54 -29.87 10.26
CA ALA A 575 18.04 -30.84 9.30
C ALA A 575 16.52 -31.00 9.41
N HIS A 576 15.78 -30.39 8.49
CA HIS A 576 14.38 -30.71 8.27
C HIS A 576 14.29 -31.95 7.39
N GLU A 577 13.55 -32.95 7.89
CA GLU A 577 13.37 -34.25 7.26
C GLU A 577 12.62 -34.12 5.91
N ASN A 578 13.34 -34.31 4.81
CA ASN A 578 12.80 -34.19 3.45
C ASN A 578 11.83 -35.34 3.14
N LYS A 579 10.54 -35.15 3.43
CA LYS A 579 9.49 -35.95 2.78
C LYS A 579 9.38 -35.54 1.30
N PRO A 580 9.47 -36.49 0.34
CA PRO A 580 9.38 -36.16 -1.07
C PRO A 580 7.96 -35.70 -1.43
N THR A 581 7.82 -34.44 -1.83
CA THR A 581 6.59 -33.91 -2.42
C THR A 581 6.44 -34.47 -3.83
N VAL A 582 5.53 -35.43 -4.01
CA VAL A 582 5.18 -35.97 -5.33
C VAL A 582 4.45 -34.88 -6.11
N HIS A 583 5.17 -34.19 -7.00
CA HIS A 583 4.58 -33.23 -7.91
C HIS A 583 3.78 -33.96 -8.99
N GLU A 584 2.47 -33.71 -9.05
CA GLU A 584 1.63 -34.21 -10.14
C GLU A 584 2.06 -33.58 -11.48
N ASN A 585 2.03 -34.36 -12.56
CA ASN A 585 2.19 -33.80 -13.90
C ASN A 585 0.91 -33.05 -14.29
N ILE A 586 0.99 -31.71 -14.25
CA ILE A 586 -0.12 -30.80 -14.55
C ILE A 586 -0.49 -30.83 -16.04
N TYR A 587 0.44 -31.18 -16.93
CA TYR A 587 0.26 -31.15 -18.39
C TYR A 587 -0.33 -32.47 -18.91
N THR A 588 -1.62 -32.68 -18.68
CA THR A 588 -2.38 -33.82 -19.21
C THR A 588 -3.31 -33.41 -20.34
N ILE A 589 -3.64 -34.36 -21.23
CA ILE A 589 -4.58 -34.12 -22.35
C ILE A 589 -5.98 -33.68 -21.86
N PRO A 590 -6.57 -34.30 -20.81
CA PRO A 590 -7.80 -33.79 -20.22
C PRO A 590 -7.71 -32.31 -19.78
N ASN A 591 -6.68 -31.95 -19.01
CA ASN A 591 -6.51 -30.57 -18.54
C ASN A 591 -6.42 -29.58 -19.72
N ALA A 592 -5.73 -29.94 -20.81
CA ALA A 592 -5.62 -29.11 -22.00
C ALA A 592 -6.95 -28.90 -22.74
N LEU A 593 -7.82 -29.92 -22.78
CA LEU A 593 -9.17 -29.82 -23.33
C LEU A 593 -10.07 -28.93 -22.45
N THR A 594 -10.02 -29.07 -21.13
CA THR A 594 -10.76 -28.19 -20.22
C THR A 594 -10.29 -26.73 -20.33
N VAL A 595 -8.99 -26.47 -20.51
CA VAL A 595 -8.48 -25.13 -20.83
C VAL A 595 -9.01 -24.60 -22.16
N SER A 596 -9.07 -25.42 -23.23
CA SER A 596 -9.60 -24.96 -24.52
C SER A 596 -11.10 -24.65 -24.47
N ARG A 597 -11.89 -25.39 -23.67
CA ARG A 597 -13.29 -25.05 -23.36
C ARG A 597 -13.43 -23.65 -22.76
N ILE A 598 -12.57 -23.29 -21.81
CA ILE A 598 -12.60 -21.96 -21.17
C ILE A 598 -12.28 -20.85 -22.17
N PHE A 599 -11.27 -21.02 -23.03
CA PHE A 599 -10.96 -20.04 -24.08
C PHE A 599 -12.02 -19.98 -25.21
N ALA A 600 -12.74 -21.06 -25.46
CA ALA A 600 -13.86 -21.07 -26.41
C ALA A 600 -15.07 -20.25 -25.92
N CYS A 601 -15.25 -20.09 -24.59
CA CYS A 601 -16.42 -19.39 -24.04
C CYS A 601 -16.52 -17.91 -24.46
N PRO A 602 -15.47 -17.06 -24.36
CA PRO A 602 -15.51 -15.70 -24.91
C PRO A 602 -15.85 -15.63 -26.41
N VAL A 603 -15.34 -16.58 -27.22
CA VAL A 603 -15.60 -16.63 -28.67
C VAL A 603 -17.04 -17.04 -28.97
N LEU A 604 -17.58 -17.99 -28.21
CA LEU A 604 -19.00 -18.39 -28.23
C LEU A 604 -19.92 -17.22 -27.87
N GLY A 605 -19.59 -16.48 -26.80
CA GLY A 605 -20.33 -15.30 -26.39
C GLY A 605 -20.31 -14.18 -27.43
N TRP A 606 -19.15 -13.90 -28.03
CA TRP A 606 -19.03 -12.97 -29.15
C TRP A 606 -19.84 -13.43 -30.37
N ALA A 607 -19.78 -14.71 -30.75
CA ALA A 607 -20.56 -15.24 -31.88
C ALA A 607 -22.08 -15.09 -31.68
N ILE A 608 -22.57 -15.25 -30.45
CA ILE A 608 -23.98 -14.96 -30.09
C ILE A 608 -24.27 -13.46 -30.21
N LEU A 609 -23.38 -12.58 -29.72
CA LEU A 609 -23.56 -11.12 -29.80
C LEU A 609 -23.50 -10.56 -31.24
N GLU A 610 -22.75 -11.19 -32.15
CA GLU A 610 -22.78 -10.88 -33.59
C GLU A 610 -23.93 -11.56 -34.34
N GLY A 611 -24.75 -12.39 -33.68
CA GLY A 611 -25.82 -13.16 -34.33
C GLY A 611 -25.33 -14.27 -35.26
N ARG A 612 -24.07 -14.69 -35.14
CA ARG A 612 -23.45 -15.76 -35.95
C ARG A 612 -23.78 -17.15 -35.38
N TYR A 613 -25.07 -17.44 -35.23
CA TYR A 613 -25.57 -18.59 -34.47
C TYR A 613 -25.00 -19.95 -34.92
N GLY A 614 -24.77 -20.18 -36.22
CA GLY A 614 -24.12 -21.41 -36.70
C GLY A 614 -22.70 -21.63 -36.14
N LEU A 615 -21.94 -20.56 -35.91
CA LEU A 615 -20.62 -20.62 -35.26
C LEU A 615 -20.80 -20.89 -33.76
N ALA A 616 -21.78 -20.25 -33.11
CA ALA A 616 -22.10 -20.47 -31.70
C ALA A 616 -22.54 -21.92 -31.42
N THR A 617 -23.43 -22.50 -32.23
CA THR A 617 -23.83 -23.91 -32.14
C THR A 617 -22.63 -24.84 -32.35
N GLY A 618 -21.74 -24.53 -33.30
CA GLY A 618 -20.50 -25.30 -33.51
C GLY A 618 -19.57 -25.29 -32.28
N LEU A 619 -19.36 -24.14 -31.66
CA LEU A 619 -18.56 -24.01 -30.43
C LEU A 619 -19.23 -24.67 -29.21
N LEU A 620 -20.55 -24.60 -29.11
CA LEU A 620 -21.31 -25.26 -28.05
C LEU A 620 -21.24 -26.80 -28.16
N PHE A 621 -21.36 -27.32 -29.39
CA PHE A 621 -21.20 -28.74 -29.69
C PHE A 621 -19.77 -29.23 -29.45
N TYR A 622 -18.76 -28.42 -29.85
CA TYR A 622 -17.36 -28.65 -29.49
C TYR A 622 -17.18 -28.77 -27.97
N ALA A 623 -17.69 -27.80 -27.20
CA ALA A 623 -17.58 -27.80 -25.74
C ALA A 623 -18.20 -29.07 -25.12
N GLY A 624 -19.41 -29.46 -25.56
CA GLY A 624 -20.09 -30.68 -25.08
C GLY A 624 -19.36 -31.99 -25.45
N ILE A 625 -18.78 -32.08 -26.65
CA ILE A 625 -17.95 -33.24 -27.02
C ILE A 625 -16.67 -33.28 -26.18
N THR A 626 -15.99 -32.15 -26.01
CA THR A 626 -14.72 -32.13 -25.27
C THR A 626 -14.89 -32.52 -23.80
N ASP A 627 -15.96 -32.12 -23.12
CA ASP A 627 -16.28 -32.57 -21.75
C ASP A 627 -16.51 -34.09 -21.63
N TRP A 628 -17.22 -34.67 -22.60
CA TRP A 628 -17.40 -36.12 -22.62
C TRP A 628 -16.07 -36.85 -22.88
N VAL A 629 -15.23 -36.29 -23.75
CA VAL A 629 -13.92 -36.82 -24.14
C VAL A 629 -12.90 -36.70 -23.00
N ASP A 630 -12.71 -35.53 -22.40
CA ASP A 630 -11.73 -35.32 -21.32
C ASP A 630 -12.05 -36.18 -20.08
N GLY A 631 -13.32 -36.25 -19.68
CA GLY A 631 -13.81 -37.16 -18.66
C GLY A 631 -13.65 -38.65 -19.04
N TYR A 632 -13.82 -39.04 -20.31
CA TYR A 632 -13.54 -40.41 -20.76
C TYR A 632 -12.04 -40.75 -20.69
N LEU A 633 -11.16 -39.85 -21.14
CA LEU A 633 -9.70 -40.01 -21.08
C LEU A 633 -9.20 -40.13 -19.64
N ALA A 634 -9.62 -39.22 -18.75
CA ALA A 634 -9.24 -39.22 -17.33
C ALA A 634 -9.69 -40.49 -16.59
N ARG A 635 -10.78 -41.13 -17.02
CA ARG A 635 -11.23 -42.43 -16.51
C ARG A 635 -10.48 -43.62 -17.13
N LYS A 636 -10.22 -43.61 -18.43
CA LYS A 636 -9.62 -44.74 -19.17
C LYS A 636 -8.12 -44.90 -18.95
N TRP A 637 -7.38 -43.79 -18.86
CA TRP A 637 -5.93 -43.79 -18.68
C TRP A 637 -5.48 -43.34 -17.28
N ASN A 638 -6.42 -43.27 -16.33
CA ASN A 638 -6.19 -42.87 -14.93
C ASN A 638 -5.50 -41.49 -14.77
N MET A 639 -5.59 -40.62 -15.79
CA MET A 639 -4.95 -39.29 -15.84
C MET A 639 -5.72 -38.24 -15.02
N ARG A 640 -6.12 -38.59 -13.80
CA ARG A 640 -6.75 -37.65 -12.86
C ARG A 640 -5.67 -36.78 -12.22
N THR A 641 -5.89 -35.49 -12.18
CA THR A 641 -5.03 -34.51 -11.48
C THR A 641 -5.87 -33.65 -10.57
N VAL A 642 -5.29 -33.14 -9.49
CA VAL A 642 -5.91 -32.18 -8.60
C VAL A 642 -6.36 -30.94 -9.38
N LEU A 643 -5.55 -30.45 -10.34
CA LEU A 643 -5.95 -29.31 -11.17
C LEU A 643 -7.22 -29.58 -11.99
N GLY A 644 -7.32 -30.72 -12.68
CA GLY A 644 -8.49 -31.08 -13.49
C GLY A 644 -9.78 -31.04 -12.68
N THR A 645 -9.78 -31.67 -11.50
CA THR A 645 -10.94 -31.68 -10.58
C THR A 645 -11.43 -30.30 -10.09
N ILE A 646 -10.62 -29.25 -10.27
CA ILE A 646 -10.99 -27.85 -10.01
C ILE A 646 -11.39 -27.14 -11.30
N LEU A 647 -10.72 -27.47 -12.40
CA LEU A 647 -10.86 -26.81 -13.69
C LEU A 647 -12.16 -27.21 -14.42
N ASP A 648 -12.56 -28.48 -14.37
CA ASP A 648 -13.76 -28.96 -15.08
C ASP A 648 -15.03 -28.26 -14.53
N PRO A 649 -15.28 -28.19 -13.21
CA PRO A 649 -16.41 -27.42 -12.65
C PRO A 649 -16.31 -25.90 -12.83
N ALA A 650 -15.13 -25.38 -13.22
CA ALA A 650 -14.96 -23.97 -13.56
C ALA A 650 -15.26 -23.70 -15.04
N ALA A 651 -14.91 -24.63 -15.95
CA ALA A 651 -15.27 -24.58 -17.36
C ALA A 651 -16.79 -24.62 -17.55
N ASP A 652 -17.48 -25.56 -16.90
CA ASP A 652 -18.94 -25.70 -16.99
C ASP A 652 -19.68 -24.42 -16.55
N LYS A 653 -19.24 -23.83 -15.44
CA LYS A 653 -19.81 -22.57 -14.94
C LYS A 653 -19.49 -21.39 -15.86
N THR A 654 -18.32 -21.35 -16.46
CA THR A 654 -17.94 -20.31 -17.44
C THR A 654 -18.81 -20.41 -18.69
N LEU A 655 -19.04 -21.62 -19.20
CA LEU A 655 -19.92 -21.92 -20.33
C LEU A 655 -21.37 -21.50 -20.03
N MET A 656 -21.94 -22.00 -18.93
CA MET A 656 -23.32 -21.68 -18.53
C MET A 656 -23.53 -20.18 -18.26
N THR A 657 -22.58 -19.53 -17.59
CA THR A 657 -22.65 -18.08 -17.33
C THR A 657 -22.61 -17.29 -18.63
N THR A 658 -21.70 -17.64 -19.54
CA THR A 658 -21.55 -16.93 -20.82
C THR A 658 -22.80 -17.07 -21.70
N LEU A 659 -23.33 -18.30 -21.84
CA LEU A 659 -24.57 -18.57 -22.57
C LEU A 659 -25.75 -17.79 -21.98
N THR A 660 -25.95 -17.88 -20.66
CA THR A 660 -27.09 -17.23 -19.99
C THR A 660 -27.07 -15.71 -20.16
N ILE A 661 -25.90 -15.07 -20.04
CA ILE A 661 -25.74 -13.62 -20.23
C ILE A 661 -25.96 -13.24 -21.70
N THR A 662 -25.29 -13.91 -22.64
CA THR A 662 -25.30 -13.47 -24.05
C THR A 662 -26.63 -13.74 -24.76
N LEU A 663 -27.34 -14.82 -24.43
CA LEU A 663 -28.69 -15.09 -24.93
C LEU A 663 -29.72 -14.12 -24.33
N ALA A 664 -29.57 -13.72 -23.07
CA ALA A 664 -30.42 -12.71 -22.44
C ALA A 664 -30.16 -11.30 -23.03
N MET A 665 -28.90 -10.94 -23.30
CA MET A 665 -28.55 -9.68 -24.00
C MET A 665 -29.09 -9.63 -25.44
N LYS A 666 -29.28 -10.77 -26.10
CA LYS A 666 -29.94 -10.87 -27.41
C LYS A 666 -31.46 -10.98 -27.34
N GLY A 667 -32.06 -10.99 -26.14
CA GLY A 667 -33.51 -11.12 -25.96
C GLY A 667 -34.08 -12.53 -26.25
N LEU A 668 -33.23 -13.51 -26.55
CA LEU A 668 -33.64 -14.91 -26.82
C LEU A 668 -34.01 -15.67 -25.54
N LEU A 669 -33.56 -15.19 -24.38
CA LEU A 669 -33.84 -15.78 -23.06
C LEU A 669 -34.38 -14.68 -22.12
N PRO A 670 -35.57 -14.84 -21.50
CA PRO A 670 -36.16 -13.80 -20.66
C PRO A 670 -35.28 -13.43 -19.47
N VAL A 671 -35.04 -12.13 -19.27
CA VAL A 671 -34.17 -11.61 -18.18
C VAL A 671 -34.53 -12.17 -16.79
N PRO A 672 -35.81 -12.33 -16.38
CA PRO A 672 -36.13 -12.96 -15.10
C PRO A 672 -35.61 -14.39 -14.96
N LEU A 673 -35.63 -15.19 -16.03
CA LEU A 673 -35.09 -16.54 -16.04
C LEU A 673 -33.55 -16.54 -15.98
N ALA A 674 -32.90 -15.61 -16.69
CA ALA A 674 -31.45 -15.41 -16.61
C ALA A 674 -31.00 -15.10 -15.16
N VAL A 675 -31.74 -14.22 -14.47
CA VAL A 675 -31.49 -13.86 -13.06
C VAL A 675 -31.69 -15.06 -12.13
N ILE A 676 -32.73 -15.89 -12.35
CA ILE A 676 -32.97 -17.11 -11.55
C ILE A 676 -31.82 -18.12 -11.71
N ILE A 677 -31.35 -18.35 -12.94
CA ILE A 677 -30.25 -19.28 -13.25
C ILE A 677 -28.93 -18.78 -12.63
N LEU A 678 -28.52 -17.54 -12.95
CA LEU A 678 -27.27 -16.96 -12.46
C LEU A 678 -27.27 -16.80 -10.92
N GLY A 679 -28.39 -16.38 -10.33
CA GLY A 679 -28.52 -16.24 -8.87
C GLY A 679 -28.33 -17.57 -8.14
N ARG A 680 -28.93 -18.65 -8.65
CA ARG A 680 -28.74 -20.01 -8.12
C ARG A 680 -27.29 -20.47 -8.22
N ASP A 681 -26.63 -20.27 -9.36
CA ASP A 681 -25.25 -20.73 -9.56
C ASP A 681 -24.21 -19.91 -8.77
N VAL A 682 -24.47 -18.61 -8.57
CA VAL A 682 -23.69 -17.76 -7.66
C VAL A 682 -23.87 -18.23 -6.21
N LEU A 683 -25.11 -18.50 -5.75
CA LEU A 683 -25.38 -18.98 -4.39
C LEU A 683 -24.70 -20.33 -4.10
N LEU A 684 -24.76 -21.29 -5.02
CA LEU A 684 -24.06 -22.57 -4.87
C LEU A 684 -22.53 -22.40 -4.89
N SER A 685 -22.02 -21.45 -5.68
CA SER A 685 -20.59 -21.13 -5.70
C SER A 685 -20.12 -20.54 -4.36
N ILE A 686 -20.80 -19.50 -3.86
CA ILE A 686 -20.51 -18.89 -2.55
C ILE A 686 -20.59 -19.95 -1.43
N SER A 687 -21.58 -20.83 -1.49
CA SER A 687 -21.75 -21.91 -0.50
C SER A 687 -20.55 -22.87 -0.51
N ALA A 688 -20.09 -23.32 -1.68
CA ALA A 688 -18.92 -24.18 -1.80
C ALA A 688 -17.63 -23.51 -1.27
N PHE A 689 -17.41 -22.23 -1.61
CA PHE A 689 -16.29 -21.44 -1.08
C PHE A 689 -16.35 -21.30 0.45
N TYR A 690 -17.54 -21.07 1.01
CA TYR A 690 -17.78 -20.93 2.45
C TYR A 690 -17.55 -22.23 3.22
N TYR A 691 -18.10 -23.36 2.76
CA TYR A 691 -17.89 -24.66 3.41
C TYR A 691 -16.41 -25.10 3.36
N ARG A 692 -15.69 -24.85 2.24
CA ARG A 692 -14.24 -25.06 2.14
C ARG A 692 -13.44 -24.19 3.12
N TYR A 693 -13.88 -22.95 3.37
CA TYR A 693 -13.23 -22.09 4.36
C TYR A 693 -13.47 -22.56 5.80
N ILE A 694 -14.62 -23.19 6.08
CA ILE A 694 -14.93 -23.75 7.40
C ILE A 694 -14.18 -25.06 7.67
N SER A 695 -14.07 -25.96 6.69
CA SER A 695 -13.45 -27.29 6.83
C SER A 695 -11.93 -27.29 7.07
N LEU A 696 -11.24 -26.18 6.78
CA LEU A 696 -9.79 -26.05 6.99
C LEU A 696 -9.37 -26.17 8.48
N PRO A 697 -8.40 -27.04 8.83
CA PRO A 697 -7.87 -27.13 10.19
C PRO A 697 -7.05 -25.88 10.56
N PRO A 698 -7.00 -25.50 11.85
CA PRO A 698 -6.18 -24.37 12.29
C PRO A 698 -4.67 -24.62 12.08
N PRO A 699 -3.85 -23.57 11.88
CA PRO A 699 -4.25 -22.17 11.66
C PRO A 699 -4.84 -21.97 10.25
N LYS A 700 -5.83 -21.08 10.13
CA LYS A 700 -6.47 -20.73 8.86
C LYS A 700 -5.67 -19.63 8.15
N SER A 701 -4.82 -20.00 7.19
CA SER A 701 -4.09 -19.06 6.32
C SER A 701 -4.61 -19.09 4.89
N PHE A 702 -4.36 -18.02 4.13
CA PHE A 702 -4.76 -17.93 2.72
C PHE A 702 -3.93 -18.88 1.83
N GLU A 703 -2.63 -19.01 2.10
CA GLU A 703 -1.75 -19.98 1.42
C GLU A 703 -2.30 -21.40 1.56
N ARG A 704 -2.75 -21.80 2.76
CA ARG A 704 -3.36 -23.12 3.00
C ARG A 704 -4.80 -23.24 2.48
N TYR A 705 -5.45 -22.14 2.13
CA TYR A 705 -6.72 -22.18 1.38
C TYR A 705 -6.48 -22.55 -0.08
N TRP A 706 -5.36 -22.10 -0.67
CA TRP A 706 -4.93 -22.42 -2.03
C TRP A 706 -3.98 -23.64 -2.11
N ASP A 707 -3.67 -24.28 -0.98
CA ASP A 707 -3.08 -25.61 -0.94
C ASP A 707 -4.13 -26.66 -1.31
N PHE A 708 -4.16 -27.00 -2.60
CA PHE A 708 -5.12 -27.96 -3.15
C PHE A 708 -4.79 -29.43 -2.81
N SER A 709 -3.65 -29.72 -2.18
CA SER A 709 -3.27 -31.09 -1.79
C SER A 709 -4.11 -31.65 -0.62
N ILE A 710 -4.96 -30.83 0.01
CA ILE A 710 -5.74 -31.18 1.20
C ILE A 710 -7.23 -31.34 0.81
N PRO A 711 -7.77 -32.55 0.62
CA PRO A 711 -9.15 -32.78 0.15
C PRO A 711 -10.19 -32.39 1.22
N SER A 712 -10.58 -31.11 1.21
CA SER A 712 -11.28 -30.45 2.32
C SER A 712 -12.79 -30.31 2.09
N ALA A 713 -13.49 -31.44 2.12
CA ALA A 713 -14.94 -31.68 1.98
C ALA A 713 -15.47 -31.94 0.54
N GLU A 714 -16.15 -33.09 0.37
CA GLU A 714 -17.01 -33.40 -0.77
C GLU A 714 -18.40 -32.77 -0.58
N VAL A 715 -18.79 -31.80 -1.42
CA VAL A 715 -20.20 -31.40 -1.55
C VAL A 715 -20.84 -32.33 -2.58
N ARG A 716 -21.75 -33.20 -2.14
CA ARG A 716 -22.38 -34.20 -3.04
C ARG A 716 -23.57 -33.58 -3.76
N PRO A 717 -23.57 -33.49 -5.11
CA PRO A 717 -24.66 -32.85 -5.83
C PRO A 717 -25.95 -33.66 -5.70
N THR A 718 -27.04 -33.00 -5.29
CA THR A 718 -28.37 -33.64 -5.18
C THR A 718 -28.83 -34.12 -6.55
N GLN A 719 -29.63 -35.19 -6.62
CA GLN A 719 -30.09 -35.70 -7.92
C GLN A 719 -30.96 -34.64 -8.65
N ILE A 720 -31.77 -33.89 -7.90
CA ILE A 720 -32.53 -32.71 -8.38
C ILE A 720 -31.59 -31.70 -9.06
N SER A 721 -30.44 -31.40 -8.46
CA SER A 721 -29.43 -30.49 -9.03
C SER A 721 -28.93 -30.96 -10.39
N LYS A 722 -28.77 -32.28 -10.60
CA LYS A 722 -28.28 -32.83 -11.88
C LYS A 722 -29.33 -32.72 -12.98
N TYR A 723 -30.57 -33.10 -12.70
CA TYR A 723 -31.67 -32.94 -13.65
C TYR A 723 -31.88 -31.47 -14.02
N ASN A 724 -31.81 -30.56 -13.05
CA ASN A 724 -31.88 -29.12 -13.32
C ASN A 724 -30.73 -28.65 -14.23
N THR A 725 -29.48 -29.01 -13.93
CA THR A 725 -28.33 -28.59 -14.77
C THR A 725 -28.43 -29.17 -16.19
N PHE A 726 -28.93 -30.41 -16.36
CA PHE A 726 -29.19 -30.99 -17.68
C PHE A 726 -30.29 -30.23 -18.45
N LEU A 727 -31.39 -29.87 -17.79
CA LEU A 727 -32.47 -29.09 -18.40
C LEU A 727 -32.02 -27.66 -18.76
N GLN A 728 -31.20 -27.03 -17.91
CA GLN A 728 -30.57 -25.74 -18.18
C GLN A 728 -29.65 -25.80 -19.41
N LEU A 729 -28.75 -26.78 -19.49
CA LEU A 729 -27.86 -26.96 -20.65
C LEU A 729 -28.68 -27.23 -21.94
N SER A 730 -29.72 -28.05 -21.84
CA SER A 730 -30.64 -28.34 -22.96
C SER A 730 -31.36 -27.06 -23.44
N LEU A 731 -31.83 -26.21 -22.51
CA LEU A 731 -32.42 -24.92 -22.85
C LEU A 731 -31.41 -24.00 -23.56
N MET A 732 -30.18 -23.88 -23.07
CA MET A 732 -29.16 -23.06 -23.72
C MET A 732 -28.84 -23.57 -25.13
N GLY A 733 -28.77 -24.89 -25.32
CA GLY A 733 -28.62 -25.53 -26.64
C GLY A 733 -29.75 -25.18 -27.60
N VAL A 734 -31.00 -25.47 -27.23
CA VAL A 734 -32.18 -25.20 -28.06
C VAL A 734 -32.35 -23.70 -28.33
N THR A 735 -32.11 -22.83 -27.35
CA THR A 735 -32.17 -21.36 -27.52
C THR A 735 -31.08 -20.84 -28.47
N THR A 736 -29.88 -21.43 -28.46
CA THR A 736 -28.80 -21.08 -29.40
C THR A 736 -29.08 -21.58 -30.82
N MET A 737 -29.78 -22.71 -30.95
CA MET A 737 -30.14 -23.30 -32.26
C MET A 737 -31.42 -22.73 -32.86
N ALA A 738 -32.35 -22.19 -32.06
CA ALA A 738 -33.65 -21.70 -32.54
C ALA A 738 -33.56 -20.70 -33.72
N PRO A 739 -32.61 -19.74 -33.76
CA PRO A 739 -32.46 -18.83 -34.92
C PRO A 739 -31.95 -19.49 -36.22
N ILE A 740 -31.60 -20.78 -36.19
CA ILE A 740 -31.07 -21.55 -37.32
C ILE A 740 -32.15 -22.51 -37.89
N ILE A 741 -33.14 -22.87 -37.07
CA ILE A 741 -34.15 -23.89 -37.40
C ILE A 741 -35.34 -23.19 -38.09
N PRO A 742 -35.81 -23.65 -39.27
CA PRO A 742 -36.89 -23.00 -40.03
C PRO A 742 -38.31 -23.29 -39.51
N PHE A 743 -38.44 -23.87 -38.31
CA PHE A 743 -39.71 -24.23 -37.67
C PHE A 743 -39.96 -23.33 -36.47
N ASP A 744 -41.19 -22.91 -36.25
CA ASP A 744 -41.53 -22.21 -35.01
C ASP A 744 -41.44 -23.17 -33.81
N LEU A 745 -40.57 -22.80 -32.86
CA LEU A 745 -40.35 -23.51 -31.60
C LEU A 745 -40.83 -22.69 -30.39
N SER A 746 -41.55 -21.58 -30.60
CA SER A 746 -41.97 -20.62 -29.58
C SER A 746 -42.67 -21.28 -28.38
N MET A 747 -43.61 -22.18 -28.63
CA MET A 747 -44.38 -22.89 -27.60
C MET A 747 -43.50 -23.89 -26.81
N GLN A 748 -42.67 -24.67 -27.51
CA GLN A 748 -41.77 -25.66 -26.93
C GLN A 748 -40.68 -24.97 -26.09
N LEU A 749 -40.12 -23.87 -26.59
CA LEU A 749 -39.14 -23.06 -25.89
C LEU A 749 -39.75 -22.44 -24.63
N SER A 750 -40.97 -21.90 -24.71
CA SER A 750 -41.68 -21.32 -23.56
C SER A 750 -41.98 -22.38 -22.49
N ALA A 751 -42.43 -23.57 -22.89
CA ALA A 751 -42.64 -24.68 -21.97
C ALA A 751 -41.32 -25.14 -21.30
N LEU A 752 -40.22 -25.21 -22.06
CA LEU A 752 -38.90 -25.55 -21.52
C LEU A 752 -38.36 -24.46 -20.58
N GLN A 753 -38.53 -23.18 -20.90
CA GLN A 753 -38.17 -22.05 -20.06
C GLN A 753 -38.90 -22.07 -18.72
N LEU A 754 -40.23 -22.30 -18.72
CA LEU A 754 -41.03 -22.44 -17.49
C LEU A 754 -40.59 -23.67 -16.67
N THR A 755 -40.34 -24.81 -17.34
CA THR A 755 -39.82 -26.03 -16.70
C THR A 755 -38.47 -25.78 -16.02
N VAL A 756 -37.54 -25.09 -16.69
CA VAL A 756 -36.23 -24.71 -16.14
C VAL A 756 -36.38 -23.71 -14.99
N ALA A 757 -37.30 -22.74 -15.07
CA ALA A 757 -37.56 -21.80 -13.98
C ALA A 757 -37.97 -22.55 -12.70
N ALA A 758 -38.99 -23.42 -12.81
CA ALA A 758 -39.51 -24.20 -11.69
C ALA A 758 -38.45 -25.15 -11.11
N THR A 759 -37.72 -25.88 -11.95
CA THR A 759 -36.68 -26.83 -11.51
C THR A 759 -35.43 -26.13 -10.96
N THR A 760 -35.10 -24.91 -11.41
CA THR A 760 -34.00 -24.11 -10.86
C THR A 760 -34.33 -23.62 -9.46
N ILE A 761 -35.54 -23.08 -9.26
CA ILE A 761 -36.05 -22.66 -7.94
C ILE A 761 -36.11 -23.87 -6.99
N TRP A 762 -36.68 -24.99 -7.43
CA TRP A 762 -36.75 -26.23 -6.65
C TRP A 762 -35.36 -26.80 -6.30
N SER A 763 -34.40 -26.75 -7.23
CA SER A 763 -33.00 -27.08 -6.96
C SER A 763 -32.37 -26.14 -5.93
N GLY A 764 -32.70 -24.84 -5.94
CA GLY A 764 -32.24 -23.87 -4.95
C GLY A 764 -32.74 -24.19 -3.55
N LEU A 765 -34.07 -24.33 -3.39
CA LEU A 765 -34.68 -24.69 -2.10
C LEU A 765 -34.15 -26.04 -1.58
N SER A 766 -33.95 -27.03 -2.47
CA SER A 766 -33.42 -28.34 -2.09
C SER A 766 -32.06 -28.27 -1.38
N TYR A 767 -31.15 -27.37 -1.78
CA TYR A 767 -29.88 -27.17 -1.07
C TYR A 767 -30.01 -26.39 0.24
N VAL A 768 -31.01 -25.51 0.37
CA VAL A 768 -31.26 -24.75 1.61
C VAL A 768 -31.85 -25.64 2.71
N PHE A 769 -32.70 -26.60 2.34
CA PHE A 769 -33.42 -27.46 3.31
C PHE A 769 -32.79 -28.84 3.55
N SER A 770 -31.92 -29.34 2.67
CA SER A 770 -31.30 -30.68 2.83
C SER A 770 -30.09 -30.66 3.77
N LYS A 771 -30.26 -31.23 4.97
CA LYS A 771 -29.19 -31.39 5.97
C LYS A 771 -28.08 -32.37 5.53
N ASP A 772 -28.34 -33.25 4.56
CA ASP A 772 -27.39 -34.25 4.05
C ASP A 772 -26.47 -33.73 2.93
N ALA A 773 -26.68 -32.50 2.43
CA ALA A 773 -25.91 -31.95 1.32
C ALA A 773 -24.42 -31.71 1.64
N VAL A 774 -24.06 -31.57 2.92
CA VAL A 774 -22.69 -31.29 3.39
C VAL A 774 -22.31 -32.25 4.52
N LYS A 775 -21.55 -33.30 4.19
CA LYS A 775 -21.04 -34.25 5.17
C LYS A 775 -19.57 -33.97 5.49
N ILE A 776 -19.32 -33.36 6.66
CA ILE A 776 -17.96 -33.10 7.15
C ILE A 776 -17.29 -34.42 7.51
N LEU A 777 -16.20 -34.76 6.81
CA LEU A 777 -15.35 -35.90 7.14
C LEU A 777 -14.41 -35.53 8.28
N SER A 778 -14.79 -35.84 9.52
CA SER A 778 -13.90 -35.70 10.68
C SER A 778 -12.79 -36.76 10.63
N SER A 779 -11.53 -36.33 10.79
CA SER A 779 -10.36 -37.21 10.80
C SER A 779 -10.24 -37.98 12.12
N SER A 780 -11.17 -38.89 12.37
CA SER A 780 -11.24 -39.71 13.59
C SER A 780 -11.94 -41.06 13.35
N ARG A 781 -11.32 -41.93 12.55
CA ARG A 781 -11.54 -43.39 12.66
C ARG A 781 -10.36 -43.99 13.41
N PRO A 782 -10.53 -44.65 14.57
CA PRO A 782 -9.53 -45.59 15.04
C PRO A 782 -9.42 -46.76 14.03
N PRO A 783 -8.30 -47.49 14.01
CA PRO A 783 -8.25 -48.77 13.30
C PRO A 783 -9.34 -49.69 13.86
N LYS A 784 -9.92 -50.52 12.98
CA LYS A 784 -10.71 -51.67 13.46
C LYS A 784 -9.76 -52.71 14.09
N PRO A 785 -10.22 -53.49 15.08
CA PRO A 785 -9.56 -54.74 15.44
C PRO A 785 -9.64 -55.74 14.27
#